data_AF-A0A7V1Z8C4-F1
#
_entry.id   AF-A0A7V1Z8C4-F1
#
_cell.length_a   1.000
_cell.length_b   1.000
_cell.length_c   1.000
_cell.angle_alpha   90.00
_cell.angle_beta   90.00
_cell.angle_gamma   90.00
#
_symmetry.space_group_name_H-M   'P 1'
#
loop_
_entity.id
_entity.type
_entity.pdbx_description
1 polymer ?
#
loop_
_entity_poly.entity_id
_entity_poly.type
_entity_poly.pdbx_seq_one_letter_code
_entity_poly.pdbx_strand_id
1 'polypeptide(L)'
;MFRAVRISLDPIGQRSAQREQEILQQLADLRLLSHPRLVSLVAFRIVLGYLVTAWELADEPIRDLARLLQHYREQGQPGIPRDRLLRHIFHLAEAIDFLNERGLFHRDIKPENCLLFQGEVKLADFGLTRFVSVSQSRLSTTAGGSVGYAPPETWENRHHGHHASCDLYSLAVMYAYLASGKHPFGADEPGVSQLQVVERQRAGQWNLSGLSEGEAACVMAALQPDQQKRFAGSARKWVQTLYKGKPSARQAPPLPPKPKPGLVVQAGESLADAVARARPGSVIELQPGVYLLEQPLRIDKPLTMQGAGADKTFTQSDAEGCVIELASTGLCALRDLTVEHFGNRPANVVVVSLGMAEISGCVVRGGVRDEKRKFGGVGIWFTNATRGTVRGCVCRDNGLSGIHISGIAQPLLEGNTCENNKESGIAYWESAGGTARQNVCRQNGYHGIGVQGQAQPLLEGNTCENNQQYGIGYFNSSRGVARQNVCRQNGYHGIGVNAQAQPLLEGNTCENNKESGIAYFHSAGGTARNNTCRNNQSDGIGLGGEAKPVLEGNRCMENRRHGVCYFSEGKASGTAVRNICSQNEASGIAVGGQAQPQLEGNTCENNTYSGIAYLESAGGVARQNVCRQNGHHGIEVGGQAQPQLESNTCENNKESGIAYFGSAGGTARNNSCRNNGRNGIYVKKGARPDLGPNILQGNRGGDLNAE
;
A
#
# COMPACT_ATOMS: atom_id res chain seq x y z
N MET A 1 -11.30 -21.43 8.46
CA MET A 1 -10.24 -21.08 7.50
C MET A 1 -10.03 -22.28 6.59
N PHE A 2 -10.29 -22.14 5.29
CA PHE A 2 -10.13 -23.22 4.30
C PHE A 2 -8.64 -23.54 4.09
N ARG A 3 -8.31 -24.80 3.77
CA ARG A 3 -6.94 -25.28 3.57
C ARG A 3 -6.85 -26.11 2.30
N ALA A 4 -5.75 -26.00 1.57
CA ALA A 4 -5.45 -26.88 0.44
C ALA A 4 -4.81 -28.17 0.97
N VAL A 5 -5.35 -29.33 0.61
CA VAL A 5 -4.79 -30.63 1.02
C VAL A 5 -4.17 -31.30 -0.19
N ARG A 6 -2.92 -31.75 -0.05
CA ARG A 6 -2.21 -32.57 -1.04
C ARG A 6 -1.89 -33.93 -0.45
N ILE A 7 -2.10 -34.97 -1.25
CA ILE A 7 -1.82 -36.36 -0.91
C ILE A 7 -0.75 -36.86 -1.89
N SER A 8 0.26 -37.58 -1.40
CA SER A 8 1.23 -38.23 -2.29
C SER A 8 0.55 -39.23 -3.21
N LEU A 9 1.04 -39.35 -4.45
CA LEU A 9 0.47 -40.30 -5.42
C LEU A 9 0.76 -41.75 -5.04
N ASP A 10 1.94 -42.00 -4.45
CA ASP A 10 2.38 -43.31 -4.01
C ASP A 10 2.47 -43.37 -2.47
N PRO A 11 2.27 -44.55 -1.85
CA PRO A 11 2.55 -44.75 -0.44
C PRO A 11 4.04 -44.58 -0.16
N ILE A 12 4.38 -43.85 0.90
CA ILE A 12 5.73 -43.82 1.48
C ILE A 12 6.04 -45.15 2.19
N GLY A 13 5.03 -45.85 2.70
CA GLY A 13 5.17 -47.05 3.55
C GLY A 13 5.80 -48.30 2.93
N GLN A 14 6.22 -48.27 1.66
CA GLN A 14 7.09 -49.31 1.06
C GLN A 14 8.59 -49.00 1.22
N ARG A 15 8.95 -47.88 1.87
CA ARG A 15 10.33 -47.45 2.13
C ARG A 15 10.73 -47.76 3.59
N SER A 16 12.03 -47.86 3.88
CA SER A 16 12.52 -48.15 5.23
C SER A 16 12.03 -47.10 6.26
N ALA A 17 11.82 -47.50 7.51
CA ALA A 17 11.39 -46.60 8.60
C ALA A 17 12.29 -45.36 8.75
N GLN A 18 13.58 -45.52 8.44
CA GLN A 18 14.54 -44.41 8.40
C GLN A 18 14.16 -43.34 7.38
N ARG A 19 13.66 -43.73 6.21
CA ARG A 19 13.26 -42.78 5.15
C ARG A 19 11.98 -42.03 5.50
N GLU A 20 11.03 -42.67 6.18
CA GLU A 20 9.84 -41.98 6.69
C GLU A 20 10.22 -40.89 7.69
N GLN A 21 11.12 -41.22 8.62
CA GLN A 21 11.61 -40.28 9.63
C GLN A 21 12.34 -39.09 8.99
N GLU A 22 13.17 -39.33 7.97
CA GLU A 22 13.83 -38.26 7.21
C GLU A 22 12.84 -37.30 6.54
N ILE A 23 11.75 -37.84 5.96
CA ILE A 23 10.73 -37.03 5.28
C ILE A 23 9.98 -36.15 6.29
N LEU A 24 9.57 -36.74 7.42
CA LEU A 24 8.87 -36.00 8.47
C LEU A 24 9.74 -34.91 9.10
N GLN A 25 11.04 -35.19 9.32
CA GLN A 25 11.98 -34.19 9.84
C GLN A 25 12.14 -33.02 8.87
N GLN A 26 12.31 -33.29 7.57
CA GLN A 26 12.45 -32.22 6.58
C GLN A 26 11.17 -31.39 6.43
N LEU A 27 9.98 -31.99 6.55
CA LEU A 27 8.71 -31.25 6.57
C LEU A 27 8.54 -30.42 7.84
N ALA A 28 9.06 -30.89 8.98
CA ALA A 28 9.12 -30.10 10.21
C ALA A 28 10.00 -28.86 10.01
N ASP A 29 11.18 -29.03 9.41
CA ASP A 29 12.09 -27.93 9.11
C ASP A 29 11.47 -26.93 8.11
N LEU A 30 10.82 -27.43 7.04
CA LEU A 30 10.11 -26.60 6.07
C LEU A 30 8.96 -25.81 6.71
N ARG A 31 8.24 -26.40 7.68
CA ARG A 31 7.15 -25.73 8.39
C ARG A 31 7.65 -24.56 9.27
N LEU A 32 8.91 -24.58 9.70
CA LEU A 32 9.53 -23.50 10.46
C LEU A 32 9.98 -22.33 9.58
N LEU A 33 10.05 -22.51 8.25
CA LEU A 33 10.36 -21.43 7.32
C LEU A 33 9.15 -20.50 7.17
N SER A 34 9.17 -19.38 7.89
CA SER A 34 8.16 -18.33 7.78
C SER A 34 8.68 -17.17 6.93
N HIS A 35 8.01 -16.91 5.82
CA HIS A 35 8.28 -15.76 4.96
C HIS A 35 6.96 -15.31 4.31
N PRO A 36 6.67 -14.00 4.23
CA PRO A 36 5.40 -13.51 3.67
C PRO A 36 5.16 -13.91 2.21
N ARG A 37 6.23 -14.24 1.48
CA ARG A 37 6.19 -14.65 0.05
C ARG A 37 6.37 -16.15 -0.18
N LEU A 38 6.33 -16.98 0.87
CA LEU A 38 6.29 -18.43 0.76
C LEU A 38 4.92 -18.94 1.24
N VAL A 39 4.39 -19.96 0.57
CA VAL A 39 3.13 -20.60 1.00
C VAL A 39 3.38 -21.45 2.23
N SER A 40 2.61 -21.22 3.30
CA SER A 40 2.88 -21.87 4.58
C SER A 40 2.37 -23.32 4.62
N LEU A 41 3.23 -24.24 5.05
CA LEU A 41 2.84 -25.61 5.41
C LEU A 41 2.17 -25.58 6.79
N VAL A 42 0.88 -25.89 6.84
CA VAL A 42 0.09 -25.79 8.08
C VAL A 42 0.18 -27.07 8.90
N ALA A 43 0.12 -28.22 8.24
CA ALA A 43 0.22 -29.54 8.89
C ALA A 43 0.67 -30.60 7.89
N PHE A 44 1.26 -31.68 8.39
CA PHE A 44 1.58 -32.86 7.60
C PHE A 44 1.44 -34.10 8.48
N ARG A 45 1.01 -35.22 7.89
CA ARG A 45 0.96 -36.55 8.53
C ARG A 45 1.04 -37.65 7.48
N ILE A 46 1.45 -38.84 7.89
CA ILE A 46 1.28 -40.06 7.09
C ILE A 46 -0.05 -40.70 7.49
N VAL A 47 -0.91 -40.98 6.51
CA VAL A 47 -2.22 -41.62 6.70
C VAL A 47 -2.31 -42.79 5.73
N LEU A 48 -2.50 -44.01 6.25
CA LEU A 48 -2.55 -45.25 5.45
C LEU A 48 -1.36 -45.42 4.50
N GLY A 49 -0.17 -44.99 4.94
CA GLY A 49 1.06 -45.03 4.15
C GLY A 49 1.25 -43.86 3.18
N TYR A 50 0.26 -42.97 3.00
CA TYR A 50 0.37 -41.80 2.11
C TYR A 50 0.72 -40.53 2.89
N LEU A 51 1.55 -39.66 2.30
CA LEU A 51 1.83 -38.36 2.88
C LEU A 51 0.70 -37.39 2.58
N VAL A 52 0.08 -36.87 3.63
CA VAL A 52 -0.94 -35.84 3.56
C VAL A 52 -0.34 -34.54 4.09
N THR A 53 -0.34 -33.50 3.27
CA THR A 53 0.11 -32.15 3.65
C THR A 53 -1.03 -31.15 3.46
N ALA A 54 -1.17 -30.24 4.43
CA ALA A 54 -2.18 -29.18 4.43
C ALA A 54 -1.49 -27.82 4.37
N TRP A 55 -1.88 -27.01 3.41
CA TRP A 55 -1.28 -25.72 3.07
C TRP A 55 -2.32 -24.59 3.15
N GLU A 56 -1.83 -23.35 3.16
CA GLU A 56 -2.68 -22.18 2.90
C GLU A 56 -3.40 -22.34 1.54
N LEU A 57 -4.67 -21.96 1.48
CA LEU A 57 -5.48 -22.04 0.26
C LEU A 57 -5.39 -20.72 -0.51
N ALA A 58 -4.99 -20.78 -1.78
CA ALA A 58 -4.94 -19.64 -2.70
C ALA A 58 -6.33 -19.11 -3.06
N ASP A 59 -6.38 -17.89 -3.61
CA ASP A 59 -7.61 -17.25 -4.07
C ASP A 59 -8.28 -18.03 -5.21
N GLU A 60 -9.61 -17.97 -5.29
CA GLU A 60 -10.39 -18.44 -6.44
C GLU A 60 -11.16 -17.25 -7.04
N PRO A 61 -11.36 -17.17 -8.38
CA PRO A 61 -11.06 -18.20 -9.39
C PRO A 61 -9.62 -18.14 -9.98
N ILE A 62 -8.83 -17.12 -9.66
CA ILE A 62 -7.47 -16.94 -10.19
C ILE A 62 -6.45 -17.26 -9.10
N ARG A 63 -6.08 -18.53 -9.02
CA ARG A 63 -5.23 -19.06 -7.94
C ARG A 63 -3.72 -18.94 -8.14
N ASP A 64 -3.27 -18.75 -9.37
CA ASP A 64 -1.84 -18.79 -9.74
C ASP A 64 -1.52 -17.84 -10.91
N LEU A 65 -0.24 -17.58 -11.16
CA LEU A 65 0.19 -16.69 -12.24
C LEU A 65 -0.09 -17.27 -13.64
N ALA A 66 -0.21 -18.59 -13.79
CA ALA A 66 -0.59 -19.21 -15.06
C ALA A 66 -2.03 -18.84 -15.44
N ARG A 67 -2.95 -18.96 -14.48
CA ARG A 67 -4.35 -18.54 -14.61
C ARG A 67 -4.46 -17.03 -14.79
N LEU A 68 -3.61 -16.25 -14.14
CA LEU A 68 -3.57 -14.80 -14.34
C LEU A 68 -3.15 -14.44 -15.76
N LEU A 69 -2.13 -15.08 -16.32
CA LEU A 69 -1.75 -14.90 -17.73
C LEU A 69 -2.91 -15.27 -18.66
N GLN A 70 -3.55 -16.42 -18.43
CA GLN A 70 -4.69 -16.87 -19.23
C GLN A 70 -5.85 -15.86 -19.19
N HIS A 71 -6.16 -15.32 -18.01
CA HIS A 71 -7.17 -14.28 -17.83
C HIS A 71 -6.87 -13.01 -18.65
N TYR A 72 -5.60 -12.60 -18.72
CA TYR A 72 -5.18 -11.48 -19.56
C TYR A 72 -5.24 -11.82 -21.06
N ARG A 73 -4.84 -13.04 -21.46
CA ARG A 73 -4.95 -13.51 -22.85
C ARG A 73 -6.41 -13.53 -23.34
N GLU A 74 -7.34 -13.96 -22.48
CA GLU A 74 -8.79 -13.94 -22.77
C GLU A 74 -9.33 -12.52 -22.97
N GLN A 75 -8.66 -11.51 -22.42
CA GLN A 75 -8.94 -10.09 -22.63
C GLN A 75 -8.20 -9.49 -23.84
N GLY A 76 -7.56 -10.32 -24.67
CA GLY A 76 -6.81 -9.90 -25.84
C GLY A 76 -5.46 -9.25 -25.53
N GLN A 77 -4.98 -9.33 -24.28
CA GLN A 77 -3.65 -8.83 -23.92
C GLN A 77 -2.58 -9.85 -24.29
N PRO A 78 -1.39 -9.41 -24.76
CA PRO A 78 -0.30 -10.32 -25.06
C PRO A 78 0.22 -11.01 -23.80
N GLY A 79 0.26 -10.32 -22.65
CA GLY A 79 0.70 -10.88 -21.37
C GLY A 79 0.18 -10.08 -20.18
N ILE A 80 0.73 -10.34 -18.99
CA ILE A 80 0.43 -9.60 -17.76
C ILE A 80 1.04 -8.19 -17.85
N PRO A 81 0.27 -7.12 -17.58
CA PRO A 81 0.77 -5.75 -17.63
C PRO A 81 2.03 -5.55 -16.77
N ARG A 82 3.04 -4.89 -17.36
CA ARG A 82 4.40 -4.73 -16.81
C ARG A 82 4.43 -4.39 -15.33
N ASP A 83 3.74 -3.34 -14.89
CA ASP A 83 3.82 -2.88 -13.49
C ASP A 83 3.24 -3.89 -12.51
N ARG A 84 2.18 -4.61 -12.92
CA ARG A 84 1.63 -5.71 -12.12
C ARG A 84 2.60 -6.88 -12.08
N LEU A 85 3.14 -7.26 -13.24
CA LEU A 85 4.10 -8.35 -13.34
C LEU A 85 5.37 -8.08 -12.53
N LEU A 86 5.95 -6.88 -12.62
CA LEU A 86 7.15 -6.51 -11.87
C LEU A 86 6.95 -6.57 -10.35
N ARG A 87 5.76 -6.22 -9.84
CA ARG A 87 5.44 -6.42 -8.42
C ARG A 87 5.44 -7.90 -8.04
N HIS A 88 4.81 -8.76 -8.83
CA HIS A 88 4.83 -10.20 -8.59
C HIS A 88 6.25 -10.77 -8.66
N ILE A 89 7.02 -10.40 -9.68
CA ILE A 89 8.40 -10.83 -9.85
C ILE A 89 9.30 -10.33 -8.72
N PHE A 90 9.07 -9.12 -8.19
CA PHE A 90 9.78 -8.62 -7.02
C PHE A 90 9.50 -9.46 -5.77
N HIS A 91 8.24 -9.77 -5.47
CA HIS A 91 7.87 -10.64 -4.34
C HIS A 91 8.43 -12.06 -4.46
N LEU A 92 8.44 -12.61 -5.68
CA LEU A 92 9.07 -13.91 -5.94
C LEU A 92 10.59 -13.84 -5.77
N ALA A 93 11.23 -12.73 -6.18
CA ALA A 93 12.64 -12.49 -5.93
C ALA A 93 12.97 -12.40 -4.43
N GLU A 94 12.10 -11.82 -3.60
CA GLU A 94 12.25 -11.85 -2.14
C GLU A 94 12.22 -13.29 -1.59
N ALA A 95 11.26 -14.10 -2.05
CA ALA A 95 11.17 -15.51 -1.65
C ALA A 95 12.42 -16.32 -2.08
N ILE A 96 12.88 -16.11 -3.32
CA ILE A 96 14.05 -16.78 -3.88
C ILE A 96 15.32 -16.38 -3.11
N ASP A 97 15.54 -15.09 -2.88
CA ASP A 97 16.69 -14.62 -2.11
C ASP A 97 16.66 -15.18 -0.68
N PHE A 98 15.50 -15.19 -0.02
CA PHE A 98 15.32 -15.76 1.32
C PHE A 98 15.72 -17.26 1.39
N LEU A 99 15.33 -18.05 0.38
CA LEU A 99 15.70 -19.47 0.28
C LEU A 99 17.20 -19.63 -0.02
N ASN A 100 17.71 -18.88 -1.00
CA ASN A 100 19.11 -18.94 -1.43
C ASN A 100 20.08 -18.60 -0.30
N GLU A 101 19.76 -17.58 0.51
CA GLU A 101 20.54 -17.18 1.70
C GLU A 101 20.66 -18.31 2.74
N ARG A 102 19.77 -19.30 2.69
CA ARG A 102 19.76 -20.49 3.56
C ARG A 102 20.29 -21.75 2.87
N GLY A 103 20.87 -21.62 1.68
CA GLY A 103 21.34 -22.75 0.87
C GLY A 103 20.21 -23.63 0.32
N LEU A 104 18.97 -23.12 0.31
CA LEU A 104 17.81 -23.79 -0.25
C LEU A 104 17.53 -23.22 -1.64
N PHE A 105 17.37 -24.09 -2.63
CA PHE A 105 17.05 -23.71 -4.01
C PHE A 105 15.69 -24.29 -4.39
N HIS A 106 14.84 -23.50 -5.02
CA HIS A 106 13.47 -23.88 -5.38
C HIS A 106 13.44 -24.96 -6.48
N ARG A 107 14.20 -24.75 -7.56
CA ARG A 107 14.41 -25.67 -8.71
C ARG A 107 13.23 -25.86 -9.65
N ASP A 108 12.00 -25.56 -9.23
CA ASP A 108 10.81 -25.65 -10.09
C ASP A 108 10.02 -24.33 -10.15
N ILE A 109 10.68 -23.20 -10.40
CA ILE A 109 10.00 -21.91 -10.53
C ILE A 109 9.29 -21.85 -11.88
N LYS A 110 7.97 -21.71 -11.84
CA LYS A 110 7.07 -21.59 -12.98
C LYS A 110 5.75 -20.94 -12.57
N PRO A 111 4.94 -20.43 -13.52
CA PRO A 111 3.69 -19.72 -13.22
C PRO A 111 2.73 -20.48 -12.30
N GLU A 112 2.63 -21.81 -12.44
CA GLU A 112 1.73 -22.67 -11.67
C GLU A 112 2.12 -22.79 -10.18
N ASN A 113 3.41 -22.62 -9.88
CA ASN A 113 3.93 -22.67 -8.50
C ASN A 113 3.93 -21.28 -7.84
N CYS A 114 3.43 -20.25 -8.52
CA CYS A 114 3.33 -18.89 -8.02
C CYS A 114 1.87 -18.57 -7.71
N LEU A 115 1.44 -18.85 -6.49
CA LEU A 115 0.04 -18.78 -6.06
C LEU A 115 -0.36 -17.38 -5.62
N LEU A 116 -1.63 -17.01 -5.79
CA LEU A 116 -2.19 -15.71 -5.45
C LEU A 116 -3.01 -15.77 -4.16
N PHE A 117 -2.80 -14.80 -3.28
CA PHE A 117 -3.48 -14.62 -2.00
C PHE A 117 -3.83 -13.15 -1.81
N GLN A 118 -5.10 -12.80 -1.80
CA GLN A 118 -5.60 -11.42 -1.81
C GLN A 118 -4.91 -10.54 -2.85
N GLY A 119 -4.65 -11.10 -4.04
CA GLY A 119 -3.95 -10.41 -5.14
C GLY A 119 -2.42 -10.33 -5.02
N GLU A 120 -1.83 -10.88 -3.97
CA GLU A 120 -0.38 -10.93 -3.73
C GLU A 120 0.18 -12.32 -4.07
N VAL A 121 1.38 -12.39 -4.65
CA VAL A 121 1.99 -13.69 -5.02
C VAL A 121 2.80 -14.29 -3.87
N LYS A 122 2.66 -15.59 -3.68
CA LYS A 122 3.50 -16.43 -2.84
C LYS A 122 4.03 -17.63 -3.64
N LEU A 123 5.29 -17.98 -3.41
CA LEU A 123 5.94 -19.13 -4.03
C LEU A 123 5.57 -20.41 -3.26
N ALA A 124 5.00 -21.37 -3.97
CA ALA A 124 4.58 -22.69 -3.48
C ALA A 124 5.53 -23.78 -3.95
N ASP A 125 5.39 -24.99 -3.41
CA ASP A 125 6.10 -26.20 -3.86
C ASP A 125 7.63 -26.18 -3.68
N PHE A 126 8.13 -25.25 -2.86
CA PHE A 126 9.49 -25.26 -2.38
C PHE A 126 9.75 -26.46 -1.47
N GLY A 127 10.90 -27.12 -1.64
CA GLY A 127 11.33 -28.24 -0.81
C GLY A 127 10.69 -29.59 -1.12
N LEU A 128 9.55 -29.65 -1.84
CA LEU A 128 8.90 -30.92 -2.20
C LEU A 128 9.64 -31.71 -3.29
N THR A 129 10.40 -31.02 -4.14
CA THR A 129 11.19 -31.62 -5.24
C THR A 129 12.30 -32.57 -4.74
N ARG A 130 12.70 -32.48 -3.47
CA ARG A 130 13.67 -33.41 -2.83
C ARG A 130 13.07 -34.79 -2.50
N PHE A 131 11.75 -34.91 -2.39
CA PHE A 131 11.09 -36.15 -1.94
C PHE A 131 10.62 -37.06 -3.08
N VAL A 132 10.32 -36.48 -4.25
CA VAL A 132 9.66 -37.15 -5.38
C VAL A 132 10.64 -37.83 -6.34
N SER A 133 11.96 -37.62 -6.20
CA SER A 133 12.96 -38.07 -7.19
C SER A 133 13.27 -39.58 -7.22
N VAL A 134 12.45 -40.46 -6.65
CA VAL A 134 12.79 -41.91 -6.57
C VAL A 134 11.69 -42.86 -7.06
N SER A 135 10.52 -42.39 -7.48
CA SER A 135 9.50 -43.31 -7.98
C SER A 135 8.57 -42.63 -8.99
N GLN A 136 8.95 -42.65 -10.28
CA GLN A 136 8.02 -42.85 -11.38
C GLN A 136 8.77 -43.04 -12.71
N SER A 137 8.23 -43.97 -13.49
CA SER A 137 8.72 -44.45 -14.76
C SER A 137 8.43 -43.48 -15.92
N ARG A 138 9.49 -43.21 -16.68
CA ARG A 138 9.59 -43.07 -18.15
C ARG A 138 8.86 -41.98 -18.95
N LEU A 139 8.06 -41.06 -18.39
CA LEU A 139 7.49 -39.95 -19.22
C LEU A 139 7.47 -38.54 -18.57
N SER A 140 8.19 -38.32 -17.47
CA SER A 140 8.56 -36.97 -17.01
C SER A 140 10.06 -36.93 -16.74
N THR A 141 10.74 -36.10 -17.51
CA THR A 141 12.17 -35.81 -17.51
C THR A 141 12.87 -35.86 -16.14
N THR A 142 13.85 -36.75 -16.07
CA THR A 142 14.77 -37.03 -14.97
C THR A 142 15.76 -35.88 -14.77
N ALA A 143 15.37 -34.82 -14.05
CA ALA A 143 16.23 -33.94 -13.23
C ALA A 143 15.43 -32.75 -12.66
N GLY A 144 14.65 -32.94 -11.59
CA GLY A 144 14.28 -31.91 -10.60
C GLY A 144 13.71 -30.52 -11.03
N GLY A 145 13.35 -30.29 -12.30
CA GLY A 145 12.86 -29.02 -12.81
C GLY A 145 11.98 -29.18 -14.06
N SER A 146 11.22 -28.14 -14.40
CA SER A 146 10.31 -28.14 -15.56
C SER A 146 11.02 -27.74 -16.86
N VAL A 147 10.86 -28.56 -17.90
CA VAL A 147 11.36 -28.26 -19.26
C VAL A 147 10.80 -26.91 -19.73
N GLY A 148 11.67 -26.09 -20.32
CA GLY A 148 11.34 -24.72 -20.73
C GLY A 148 11.72 -23.66 -19.69
N TYR A 149 11.64 -23.98 -18.40
CA TYR A 149 11.99 -23.04 -17.31
C TYR A 149 13.38 -23.29 -16.74
N ALA A 150 13.73 -24.55 -16.47
CA ALA A 150 15.02 -24.90 -15.90
C ALA A 150 16.19 -24.60 -16.86
N PRO A 151 17.37 -24.21 -16.34
CA PRO A 151 18.54 -23.92 -17.17
C PRO A 151 19.15 -25.20 -17.79
N PRO A 152 19.90 -25.08 -18.90
CA PRO A 152 20.36 -26.24 -19.68
C PRO A 152 21.24 -27.23 -18.92
N GLU A 153 22.06 -26.76 -17.98
CA GLU A 153 22.94 -27.59 -17.15
C GLU A 153 22.17 -28.53 -16.20
N THR A 154 20.89 -28.25 -15.91
CA THR A 154 20.01 -29.15 -15.15
C THR A 154 19.93 -30.53 -15.80
N TRP A 155 20.09 -30.61 -17.13
CA TRP A 155 20.00 -31.85 -17.91
C TRP A 155 21.36 -32.52 -18.18
N GLU A 156 22.47 -31.82 -17.94
CA GLU A 156 23.82 -32.26 -18.34
C GLU A 156 24.63 -32.83 -17.17
N ASN A 157 24.51 -32.23 -15.98
CA ASN A 157 25.33 -32.60 -14.83
C ASN A 157 24.47 -32.73 -13.57
N ARG A 158 24.19 -33.98 -13.17
CA ARG A 158 23.37 -34.31 -11.98
C ARG A 158 23.94 -33.81 -10.65
N HIS A 159 25.21 -33.39 -10.61
CA HIS A 159 25.92 -33.04 -9.37
C HIS A 159 26.37 -31.57 -9.27
N HIS A 160 26.26 -30.77 -10.33
CA HIS A 160 26.74 -29.37 -10.35
C HIS A 160 25.63 -28.31 -10.43
N GLY A 161 24.36 -28.71 -10.57
CA GLY A 161 23.22 -27.81 -10.86
C GLY A 161 22.52 -27.16 -9.64
N HIS A 162 23.23 -26.83 -8.57
CA HIS A 162 22.61 -26.35 -7.32
C HIS A 162 23.16 -24.98 -6.91
N HIS A 163 22.75 -23.94 -7.62
CA HIS A 163 23.21 -22.57 -7.39
C HIS A 163 22.06 -21.57 -7.50
N ALA A 164 22.19 -20.43 -6.82
CA ALA A 164 21.21 -19.34 -6.83
C ALA A 164 20.88 -18.84 -8.24
N SER A 165 21.82 -19.01 -9.19
CA SER A 165 21.67 -18.65 -10.60
C SER A 165 20.64 -19.51 -11.36
N CYS A 166 20.31 -20.71 -10.87
CA CYS A 166 19.31 -21.57 -11.51
C CYS A 166 17.89 -21.03 -11.29
N ASP A 167 17.59 -20.63 -10.05
CA ASP A 167 16.29 -20.05 -9.71
C ASP A 167 16.10 -18.68 -10.38
N LEU A 168 17.19 -17.91 -10.51
CA LEU A 168 17.19 -16.66 -11.27
C LEU A 168 16.92 -16.88 -12.77
N TYR A 169 17.51 -17.91 -13.36
CA TYR A 169 17.24 -18.27 -14.76
C TYR A 169 15.76 -18.59 -14.96
N SER A 170 15.18 -19.45 -14.11
CA SER A 170 13.76 -19.81 -14.16
C SER A 170 12.84 -18.59 -13.94
N LEU A 171 13.20 -17.70 -13.02
CA LEU A 171 12.47 -16.42 -12.80
C LEU A 171 12.51 -15.53 -14.06
N ALA A 172 13.64 -15.47 -14.76
CA ALA A 172 13.79 -14.69 -15.99
C ALA A 172 13.00 -15.26 -17.16
N VAL A 173 12.98 -16.60 -17.33
CA VAL A 173 12.11 -17.27 -18.31
C VAL A 173 10.65 -16.92 -18.03
N MET A 174 10.24 -17.09 -16.77
CA MET A 174 8.87 -16.82 -16.35
C MET A 174 8.48 -15.35 -16.56
N TYR A 175 9.34 -14.38 -16.22
CA TYR A 175 9.05 -12.97 -16.49
C TYR A 175 8.86 -12.72 -18.00
N ALA A 176 9.77 -13.21 -18.85
CA ALA A 176 9.66 -13.02 -20.28
C ALA A 176 8.40 -13.67 -20.86
N TYR A 177 8.04 -14.86 -20.37
CA TYR A 177 6.82 -15.56 -20.75
C TYR A 177 5.56 -14.81 -20.31
N LEU A 178 5.48 -14.44 -19.02
CA LEU A 178 4.33 -13.74 -18.46
C LEU A 178 4.15 -12.33 -19.05
N ALA A 179 5.23 -11.65 -19.44
CA ALA A 179 5.18 -10.30 -20.02
C ALA A 179 4.71 -10.31 -21.48
N SER A 180 5.23 -11.25 -22.29
CA SER A 180 4.98 -11.30 -23.74
C SER A 180 3.84 -12.24 -24.14
N GLY A 181 3.49 -13.17 -23.25
CA GLY A 181 2.65 -14.35 -23.52
C GLY A 181 3.20 -15.25 -24.60
N LYS A 182 4.50 -15.23 -24.86
CA LYS A 182 5.19 -16.19 -25.74
C LYS A 182 6.32 -16.81 -24.93
N HIS A 183 6.36 -18.13 -24.83
CA HIS A 183 7.42 -18.75 -24.07
C HIS A 183 8.77 -18.52 -24.77
N PRO A 184 9.84 -18.04 -24.10
CA PRO A 184 11.09 -17.64 -24.76
C PRO A 184 11.74 -18.73 -25.62
N PHE A 185 11.53 -19.99 -25.27
CA PHE A 185 12.05 -21.15 -26.00
C PHE A 185 10.98 -21.93 -26.78
N GLY A 186 9.74 -21.42 -26.83
CA GLY A 186 8.62 -22.02 -27.55
C GLY A 186 8.06 -23.29 -26.90
N ALA A 187 8.07 -23.37 -25.56
CA ALA A 187 7.55 -24.55 -24.85
C ALA A 187 6.02 -24.68 -24.93
N ASP A 188 5.31 -23.60 -25.24
CA ASP A 188 3.86 -23.57 -25.48
C ASP A 188 3.50 -23.54 -26.99
N GLU A 189 4.49 -23.62 -27.88
CA GLU A 189 4.28 -23.61 -29.34
C GLU A 189 3.85 -25.00 -29.85
N PRO A 190 2.74 -25.09 -30.62
CA PRO A 190 2.32 -26.36 -31.22
C PRO A 190 3.42 -26.96 -32.12
N GLY A 191 3.75 -28.24 -31.92
CA GLY A 191 4.72 -28.95 -32.73
C GLY A 191 6.19 -28.84 -32.28
N VAL A 192 6.49 -28.08 -31.22
CA VAL A 192 7.84 -28.02 -30.63
C VAL A 192 7.99 -29.09 -29.54
N SER A 193 8.96 -29.98 -29.72
CA SER A 193 9.27 -31.04 -28.75
C SER A 193 10.11 -30.52 -27.57
N GLN A 194 10.06 -31.23 -26.43
CA GLN A 194 10.89 -30.92 -25.26
C GLN A 194 12.39 -30.90 -25.56
N LEU A 195 12.87 -31.78 -26.46
CA LEU A 195 14.26 -31.80 -26.90
C LEU A 195 14.64 -30.51 -27.64
N GLN A 196 13.78 -30.04 -28.55
CA GLN A 196 14.01 -28.77 -29.27
C GLN A 196 14.01 -27.57 -28.32
N VAL A 197 13.16 -27.57 -27.29
CA VAL A 197 13.19 -26.52 -26.24
C VAL A 197 14.54 -26.52 -25.52
N VAL A 198 15.04 -27.69 -25.11
CA VAL A 198 16.34 -27.83 -24.43
C VAL A 198 17.50 -27.43 -25.35
N GLU A 199 17.46 -27.79 -26.63
CA GLU A 199 18.46 -27.38 -27.63
C GLU A 199 18.49 -25.85 -27.80
N ARG A 200 17.32 -25.20 -27.86
CA ARG A 200 17.23 -23.73 -27.90
C ARG A 200 17.81 -23.08 -26.63
N GLN A 201 17.53 -23.64 -25.45
CA GLN A 201 18.11 -23.19 -24.18
C GLN A 201 19.64 -23.30 -24.18
N ARG A 202 20.19 -24.44 -24.63
CA ARG A 202 21.64 -24.67 -24.75
C ARG A 202 22.31 -23.71 -25.72
N ALA A 203 21.67 -23.46 -26.85
CA ALA A 203 22.19 -22.57 -27.89
C ALA A 203 22.02 -21.08 -27.57
N GLY A 204 21.33 -20.72 -26.47
CA GLY A 204 20.97 -19.33 -26.17
C GLY A 204 20.01 -18.71 -27.21
N GLN A 205 19.19 -19.55 -27.83
CA GLN A 205 18.20 -19.15 -28.83
C GLN A 205 16.87 -18.85 -28.15
N TRP A 206 16.74 -17.62 -27.64
CA TRP A 206 15.50 -17.12 -27.05
C TRP A 206 14.76 -16.17 -28.00
N ASN A 207 13.43 -16.23 -27.93
CA ASN A 207 12.54 -15.24 -28.51
C ASN A 207 12.04 -14.30 -27.39
N LEU A 208 12.62 -13.10 -27.33
CA LEU A 208 12.21 -12.05 -26.38
C LEU A 208 11.34 -10.98 -27.05
N SER A 209 10.74 -11.31 -28.20
CA SER A 209 9.78 -10.40 -28.85
C SER A 209 8.60 -10.12 -27.92
N GLY A 210 8.27 -8.83 -27.77
CA GLY A 210 7.26 -8.37 -26.80
C GLY A 210 7.84 -7.77 -25.52
N LEU A 211 9.16 -7.85 -25.30
CA LEU A 211 9.85 -7.07 -24.27
C LEU A 211 10.45 -5.78 -24.86
N SER A 212 10.55 -4.73 -24.05
CA SER A 212 11.34 -3.55 -24.45
C SER A 212 12.83 -3.88 -24.51
N GLU A 213 13.61 -3.08 -25.23
CA GLU A 213 15.06 -3.28 -25.37
C GLU A 213 15.79 -3.37 -24.02
N GLY A 214 15.42 -2.51 -23.06
CA GLY A 214 15.99 -2.54 -21.71
C GLY A 214 15.61 -3.79 -20.91
N GLU A 215 14.38 -4.27 -21.06
CA GLU A 215 13.91 -5.50 -20.41
C GLU A 215 14.55 -6.73 -21.04
N ALA A 216 14.60 -6.79 -22.38
CA ALA A 216 15.24 -7.85 -23.12
C ALA A 216 16.72 -7.96 -22.72
N ALA A 217 17.45 -6.84 -22.60
CA ALA A 217 18.84 -6.85 -22.14
C ALA A 217 18.99 -7.45 -20.73
N CYS A 218 18.12 -7.07 -19.79
CA CYS A 218 18.13 -7.61 -18.43
C CYS A 218 17.79 -9.12 -18.40
N VAL A 219 16.81 -9.55 -19.20
CA VAL A 219 16.43 -10.95 -19.32
C VAL A 219 17.55 -11.77 -19.95
N MET A 220 18.16 -11.29 -21.04
CA MET A 220 19.30 -11.93 -21.69
C MET A 220 20.48 -12.13 -20.74
N ALA A 221 20.74 -11.16 -19.84
CA ALA A 221 21.78 -11.31 -18.84
C ALA A 221 21.50 -12.48 -17.87
N ALA A 222 20.25 -12.74 -17.51
CA ALA A 222 19.88 -13.87 -16.64
C ALA A 222 19.75 -15.21 -17.40
N LEU A 223 19.46 -15.18 -18.70
CA LEU A 223 19.25 -16.38 -19.53
C LEU A 223 20.51 -16.93 -20.22
N GLN A 224 21.71 -16.42 -19.92
CA GLN A 224 22.95 -16.93 -20.53
C GLN A 224 23.08 -18.45 -20.32
N PRO A 225 23.35 -19.27 -21.36
CA PRO A 225 23.46 -20.72 -21.20
C PRO A 225 24.62 -21.09 -20.26
N ASP A 226 25.75 -20.41 -20.42
CA ASP A 226 26.90 -20.49 -19.52
C ASP A 226 26.59 -19.82 -18.17
N GLN A 227 26.58 -20.61 -17.11
CA GLN A 227 26.30 -20.17 -15.75
C GLN A 227 27.23 -19.02 -15.29
N GLN A 228 28.50 -19.02 -15.69
CA GLN A 228 29.47 -18.00 -15.26
C GLN A 228 29.22 -16.64 -15.92
N LYS A 229 28.51 -16.62 -17.05
CA LYS A 229 28.15 -15.39 -17.78
C LYS A 229 26.78 -14.84 -17.37
N ARG A 230 26.01 -15.57 -16.55
CA ARG A 230 24.71 -15.11 -16.06
C ARG A 230 24.86 -13.91 -15.13
N PHE A 231 23.79 -13.14 -15.02
CA PHE A 231 23.68 -11.95 -14.18
C PHE A 231 24.26 -12.21 -12.78
N ALA A 232 25.28 -11.43 -12.43
CA ALA A 232 25.95 -11.52 -11.14
C ALA A 232 25.16 -10.72 -10.08
N GLY A 233 24.41 -11.43 -9.24
CA GLY A 233 23.69 -10.83 -8.12
C GLY A 233 22.52 -11.67 -7.62
N SER A 234 21.83 -11.12 -6.63
CA SER A 234 20.59 -11.72 -6.11
C SER A 234 19.42 -11.49 -7.07
N ALA A 235 18.34 -12.27 -6.89
CA ALA A 235 17.13 -12.09 -7.68
C ALA A 235 16.56 -10.68 -7.51
N ARG A 236 16.55 -10.13 -6.28
CA ARG A 236 16.08 -8.75 -6.06
C ARG A 236 16.89 -7.72 -6.84
N LYS A 237 18.22 -7.87 -6.90
CA LYS A 237 19.09 -6.96 -7.66
C LYS A 237 18.77 -7.04 -9.16
N TRP A 238 18.53 -8.24 -9.68
CA TRP A 238 18.11 -8.42 -11.06
C TRP A 238 16.77 -7.73 -11.35
N VAL A 239 15.77 -7.89 -10.49
CA VAL A 239 14.46 -7.20 -10.65
C VAL A 239 14.60 -5.69 -10.54
N GLN A 240 15.49 -5.17 -9.69
CA GLN A 240 15.79 -3.74 -9.64
C GLN A 240 16.43 -3.23 -10.93
N THR A 241 17.32 -4.02 -11.56
CA THR A 241 17.87 -3.67 -12.88
C THR A 241 16.80 -3.70 -13.97
N LEU A 242 15.92 -4.69 -13.93
CA LEU A 242 14.77 -4.82 -14.82
C LEU A 242 13.79 -3.64 -14.67
N TYR A 243 13.56 -3.17 -13.44
CA TYR A 243 12.76 -2.00 -13.14
C TYR A 243 13.38 -0.71 -13.70
N LYS A 244 14.71 -0.55 -13.54
CA LYS A 244 15.50 0.60 -14.01
C LYS A 244 15.74 0.63 -15.52
N GLY A 245 15.61 -0.51 -16.20
CA GLY A 245 15.59 -0.58 -17.66
C GLY A 245 14.49 0.33 -18.18
N LYS A 246 14.82 1.58 -18.49
CA LYS A 246 13.89 2.54 -19.05
C LYS A 246 13.33 1.92 -20.34
N PRO A 247 12.00 1.99 -20.57
CA PRO A 247 11.50 1.70 -21.90
C PRO A 247 12.20 2.64 -22.87
N SER A 248 13.09 2.09 -23.70
CA SER A 248 13.57 2.74 -24.92
C SER A 248 12.32 3.15 -25.70
N ALA A 249 12.25 4.41 -26.10
CA ALA A 249 11.12 4.96 -26.84
C ALA A 249 11.05 4.29 -28.22
N ARG A 250 10.50 3.08 -28.29
CA ARG A 250 10.12 2.43 -29.54
C ARG A 250 8.85 1.63 -29.37
N GLN A 251 7.87 2.12 -30.13
CA GLN A 251 6.65 1.47 -30.56
C GLN A 251 5.77 1.03 -29.41
N ALA A 252 4.85 1.95 -29.07
CA ALA A 252 3.48 1.56 -28.74
C ALA A 252 3.10 0.34 -29.61
N PRO A 253 2.31 -0.63 -29.09
CA PRO A 253 1.71 -1.65 -29.94
C PRO A 253 1.21 -0.97 -31.21
N PRO A 254 1.33 -1.59 -32.40
CA PRO A 254 0.89 -0.97 -33.64
C PRO A 254 -0.43 -0.31 -33.32
N LEU A 255 -0.49 1.03 -33.49
CA LEU A 255 -1.69 1.81 -33.24
C LEU A 255 -2.85 0.91 -33.65
N PRO A 256 -3.85 0.64 -32.78
CA PRO A 256 -5.05 -0.04 -33.24
C PRO A 256 -5.38 0.63 -34.57
N PRO A 257 -5.45 -0.17 -35.66
CA PRO A 257 -5.25 0.29 -37.03
C PRO A 257 -5.83 1.67 -37.14
N LYS A 258 -4.98 2.71 -37.43
CA LYS A 258 -5.32 4.16 -37.43
C LYS A 258 -6.82 4.29 -37.31
N PRO A 259 -7.40 4.70 -36.15
CA PRO A 259 -8.84 4.60 -35.94
C PRO A 259 -9.50 5.03 -37.24
N LYS A 260 -10.19 4.07 -37.88
CA LYS A 260 -10.88 4.31 -39.16
C LYS A 260 -11.52 5.67 -39.02
N PRO A 261 -11.30 6.62 -39.96
CA PRO A 261 -11.48 8.05 -39.75
C PRO A 261 -12.60 8.28 -38.75
N GLY A 262 -12.21 8.82 -37.58
CA GLY A 262 -13.11 8.97 -36.46
C GLY A 262 -14.37 9.67 -36.92
N LEU A 263 -15.51 9.31 -36.33
CA LEU A 263 -16.73 10.05 -36.60
C LEU A 263 -16.50 11.47 -36.07
N VAL A 264 -16.28 12.42 -36.97
CA VAL A 264 -16.19 13.83 -36.62
C VAL A 264 -17.60 14.34 -36.39
N VAL A 265 -17.85 14.90 -35.22
CA VAL A 265 -19.17 15.41 -34.83
C VAL A 265 -19.08 16.92 -34.66
N GLN A 266 -19.91 17.66 -35.38
CA GLN A 266 -19.98 19.12 -35.26
C GLN A 266 -20.85 19.53 -34.07
N ALA A 267 -20.60 20.73 -33.52
CA ALA A 267 -21.43 21.27 -32.47
C ALA A 267 -22.90 21.37 -32.91
N GLY A 268 -23.84 20.97 -32.04
CA GLY A 268 -25.27 20.90 -32.36
C GLY A 268 -25.73 19.57 -32.99
N GLU A 269 -24.82 18.71 -33.43
CA GLU A 269 -25.19 17.34 -33.82
C GLU A 269 -25.45 16.45 -32.61
N SER A 270 -26.33 15.46 -32.78
CA SER A 270 -26.69 14.50 -31.75
C SER A 270 -25.53 13.56 -31.41
N LEU A 271 -24.96 13.72 -30.20
CA LEU A 271 -23.95 12.81 -29.66
C LEU A 271 -24.49 11.39 -29.48
N ALA A 272 -25.76 11.24 -29.11
CA ALA A 272 -26.39 9.94 -28.94
C ALA A 272 -26.41 9.16 -30.28
N ASP A 273 -26.79 9.82 -31.38
CA ASP A 273 -26.76 9.20 -32.71
C ASP A 273 -25.34 8.90 -33.17
N ALA A 274 -24.38 9.76 -32.81
CA ALA A 274 -22.97 9.51 -33.09
C ALA A 274 -22.47 8.25 -32.38
N VAL A 275 -22.74 8.10 -31.07
CA VAL A 275 -22.40 6.90 -30.28
C VAL A 275 -23.12 5.64 -30.80
N ALA A 276 -24.38 5.77 -31.20
CA ALA A 276 -25.15 4.67 -31.77
C ALA A 276 -24.53 4.13 -33.07
N ARG A 277 -24.17 5.05 -33.99
CA ARG A 277 -23.56 4.73 -35.30
C ARG A 277 -22.09 4.34 -35.22
N ALA A 278 -21.39 4.75 -34.16
CA ALA A 278 -19.99 4.44 -33.95
C ALA A 278 -19.76 2.94 -33.78
N ARG A 279 -18.72 2.44 -34.45
CA ARG A 279 -18.29 1.04 -34.31
C ARG A 279 -17.56 0.85 -32.98
N PRO A 280 -17.67 -0.32 -32.31
CA PRO A 280 -16.84 -0.65 -31.17
C PRO A 280 -15.34 -0.42 -31.46
N GLY A 281 -14.65 0.24 -30.54
CA GLY A 281 -13.23 0.63 -30.62
C GLY A 281 -12.94 1.89 -31.44
N SER A 282 -13.95 2.57 -31.99
CA SER A 282 -13.74 3.81 -32.76
C SER A 282 -13.53 5.04 -31.87
N VAL A 283 -13.03 6.11 -32.50
CA VAL A 283 -12.90 7.43 -31.90
C VAL A 283 -13.99 8.33 -32.47
N ILE A 284 -14.71 9.03 -31.59
CA ILE A 284 -15.58 10.14 -31.93
C ILE A 284 -14.80 11.43 -31.64
N GLU A 285 -14.55 12.21 -32.67
CA GLU A 285 -13.83 13.47 -32.58
C GLU A 285 -14.82 14.63 -32.52
N LEU A 286 -14.87 15.31 -31.37
CA LEU A 286 -15.74 16.45 -31.13
C LEU A 286 -15.00 17.73 -31.51
N GLN A 287 -15.56 18.47 -32.46
CA GLN A 287 -15.11 19.81 -32.78
C GLN A 287 -15.40 20.79 -31.62
N PRO A 288 -14.76 21.97 -31.59
CA PRO A 288 -15.09 23.00 -30.61
C PRO A 288 -16.57 23.36 -30.63
N GLY A 289 -17.17 23.48 -29.44
CA GLY A 289 -18.55 23.89 -29.25
C GLY A 289 -19.27 23.15 -28.13
N VAL A 290 -20.58 23.37 -28.07
CA VAL A 290 -21.48 22.82 -27.04
C VAL A 290 -22.31 21.69 -27.64
N TYR A 291 -22.36 20.57 -26.93
CA TYR A 291 -23.14 19.39 -27.24
C TYR A 291 -24.15 19.18 -26.12
N LEU A 292 -25.40 19.57 -26.37
CA LEU A 292 -26.49 19.44 -25.42
C LEU A 292 -27.05 18.01 -25.45
N LEU A 293 -27.20 17.42 -24.28
CA LEU A 293 -27.76 16.10 -24.05
C LEU A 293 -29.11 16.24 -23.34
N GLU A 294 -30.20 15.91 -24.03
CA GLU A 294 -31.56 15.91 -23.45
C GLU A 294 -31.78 14.77 -22.44
N GLN A 295 -30.97 13.71 -22.53
CA GLN A 295 -30.99 12.53 -21.67
C GLN A 295 -29.56 12.04 -21.42
N PRO A 296 -29.32 11.20 -20.37
CA PRO A 296 -28.01 10.63 -20.11
C PRO A 296 -27.39 9.93 -21.33
N LEU A 297 -26.16 10.28 -21.68
CA LEU A 297 -25.43 9.63 -22.77
C LEU A 297 -24.80 8.33 -22.27
N ARG A 298 -25.38 7.19 -22.65
CA ARG A 298 -24.85 5.86 -22.31
C ARG A 298 -23.90 5.35 -23.40
N ILE A 299 -22.67 5.00 -22.99
CA ILE A 299 -21.65 4.38 -23.84
C ILE A 299 -21.48 2.93 -23.37
N ASP A 300 -22.11 2.00 -24.09
CA ASP A 300 -22.20 0.57 -23.76
C ASP A 300 -21.20 -0.31 -24.55
N LYS A 301 -20.49 0.28 -25.51
CA LYS A 301 -19.48 -0.36 -26.34
C LYS A 301 -18.12 0.32 -26.15
N PRO A 302 -17.00 -0.38 -26.40
CA PRO A 302 -15.68 0.25 -26.36
C PRO A 302 -15.65 1.44 -27.30
N LEU A 303 -15.25 2.61 -26.82
CA LEU A 303 -15.34 3.86 -27.58
C LEU A 303 -14.47 4.93 -26.94
N THR A 304 -13.85 5.79 -27.75
CA THR A 304 -13.19 7.01 -27.27
C THR A 304 -13.95 8.24 -27.74
N MET A 305 -14.31 9.13 -26.82
CA MET A 305 -14.73 10.49 -27.14
C MET A 305 -13.56 11.43 -26.90
N GLN A 306 -13.13 12.12 -27.96
CA GLN A 306 -12.01 13.05 -27.97
C GLN A 306 -12.52 14.45 -28.26
N GLY A 307 -12.38 15.37 -27.31
CA GLY A 307 -12.61 16.80 -27.51
C GLY A 307 -11.40 17.51 -28.10
N ALA A 308 -11.64 18.73 -28.58
CA ALA A 308 -10.60 19.63 -29.09
C ALA A 308 -9.85 20.40 -27.98
N GLY A 309 -10.18 20.13 -26.71
CA GLY A 309 -9.71 20.84 -25.52
C GLY A 309 -10.84 21.05 -24.52
N ALA A 310 -10.56 20.88 -23.22
CA ALA A 310 -11.58 21.04 -22.19
C ALA A 310 -12.14 22.46 -22.09
N ASP A 311 -11.40 23.46 -22.57
CA ASP A 311 -11.82 24.86 -22.70
C ASP A 311 -12.64 25.16 -23.97
N LYS A 312 -12.76 24.18 -24.89
CA LYS A 312 -13.35 24.36 -26.22
C LYS A 312 -14.53 23.42 -26.49
N THR A 313 -14.53 22.23 -25.90
CA THR A 313 -15.55 21.21 -26.14
C THR A 313 -16.33 20.97 -24.86
N PHE A 314 -17.64 21.23 -24.90
CA PHE A 314 -18.54 21.17 -23.75
C PHE A 314 -19.67 20.17 -24.01
N THR A 315 -19.69 19.06 -23.27
CA THR A 315 -20.82 18.13 -23.25
C THR A 315 -21.69 18.45 -22.04
N GLN A 316 -22.89 18.93 -22.28
CA GLN A 316 -23.74 19.55 -21.27
C GLN A 316 -25.11 18.88 -21.17
N SER A 317 -25.62 18.70 -19.96
CA SER A 317 -26.99 18.24 -19.73
C SER A 317 -27.61 18.93 -18.52
N ASP A 318 -28.92 19.10 -18.51
CA ASP A 318 -29.69 19.45 -17.31
C ASP A 318 -30.55 18.27 -16.82
N ALA A 319 -30.43 17.08 -17.42
CA ALA A 319 -31.24 15.90 -17.12
C ALA A 319 -30.96 15.31 -15.73
N GLU A 320 -31.97 14.69 -15.14
CA GLU A 320 -31.81 13.87 -13.92
C GLU A 320 -31.05 12.57 -14.26
N GLY A 321 -30.29 12.03 -13.30
CA GLY A 321 -29.56 10.78 -13.48
C GLY A 321 -28.05 11.00 -13.58
N CYS A 322 -27.52 11.03 -14.80
CA CYS A 322 -26.14 11.45 -15.06
C CYS A 322 -25.96 12.10 -16.44
N VAL A 323 -24.84 12.78 -16.68
CA VAL A 323 -24.53 13.35 -18.00
C VAL A 323 -24.01 12.26 -18.94
N ILE A 324 -22.99 11.51 -18.51
CA ILE A 324 -22.41 10.40 -19.27
C ILE A 324 -22.32 9.15 -18.39
N GLU A 325 -22.77 8.01 -18.90
CA GLU A 325 -22.58 6.69 -18.29
C GLU A 325 -21.67 5.82 -19.18
N LEU A 326 -20.52 5.41 -18.64
CA LEU A 326 -19.61 4.43 -19.24
C LEU A 326 -19.97 3.04 -18.71
N ALA A 327 -20.60 2.24 -19.57
CA ALA A 327 -21.24 0.98 -19.21
C ALA A 327 -20.86 -0.16 -20.15
N SER A 328 -19.58 -0.22 -20.56
CA SER A 328 -19.07 -1.24 -21.48
C SER A 328 -18.18 -2.26 -20.79
N THR A 329 -18.11 -3.49 -21.33
CA THR A 329 -17.14 -4.51 -20.87
C THR A 329 -15.73 -4.26 -21.39
N GLY A 330 -15.56 -3.48 -22.46
CA GLY A 330 -14.24 -3.03 -22.93
C GLY A 330 -13.97 -1.56 -22.62
N LEU A 331 -12.84 -1.05 -23.11
CA LEU A 331 -12.35 0.29 -22.76
C LEU A 331 -13.24 1.40 -23.33
N CYS A 332 -13.78 2.23 -22.44
CA CYS A 332 -14.36 3.53 -22.79
C CYS A 332 -13.40 4.65 -22.41
N ALA A 333 -13.26 5.68 -23.24
CA ALA A 333 -12.39 6.81 -22.94
C ALA A 333 -13.05 8.16 -23.19
N LEU A 334 -12.77 9.12 -22.32
CA LEU A 334 -13.14 10.53 -22.43
C LEU A 334 -11.86 11.36 -22.37
N ARG A 335 -11.61 12.21 -23.37
CA ARG A 335 -10.35 12.97 -23.48
C ARG A 335 -10.56 14.42 -23.86
N ASP A 336 -9.94 15.34 -23.13
CA ASP A 336 -9.84 16.77 -23.47
C ASP A 336 -11.20 17.45 -23.75
N LEU A 337 -12.19 17.22 -22.88
CA LEU A 337 -13.50 17.86 -22.94
C LEU A 337 -14.02 18.25 -21.55
N THR A 338 -14.94 19.22 -21.50
CA THR A 338 -15.74 19.50 -20.31
C THR A 338 -17.00 18.65 -20.33
N VAL A 339 -17.28 17.92 -19.26
CA VAL A 339 -18.59 17.30 -18.99
C VAL A 339 -19.24 18.08 -17.86
N GLU A 340 -20.42 18.63 -18.11
CA GLU A 340 -21.07 19.54 -17.18
C GLU A 340 -22.55 19.23 -17.03
N HIS A 341 -23.00 19.18 -15.78
CA HIS A 341 -24.40 19.30 -15.46
C HIS A 341 -24.72 20.74 -15.07
N PHE A 342 -25.56 21.43 -15.85
CA PHE A 342 -25.88 22.86 -15.63
C PHE A 342 -27.28 23.09 -15.01
N GLY A 343 -28.00 22.01 -14.73
CA GLY A 343 -29.36 22.04 -14.18
C GLY A 343 -29.43 22.01 -12.67
N ASN A 344 -30.66 22.01 -12.14
CA ASN A 344 -30.94 21.86 -10.70
C ASN A 344 -31.51 20.47 -10.35
N ARG A 345 -31.70 19.60 -11.35
CA ARG A 345 -32.20 18.24 -11.13
C ARG A 345 -31.09 17.39 -10.52
N PRO A 346 -31.38 16.40 -9.67
CA PRO A 346 -30.32 15.57 -9.09
C PRO A 346 -29.59 14.73 -10.14
N ALA A 347 -28.28 14.86 -10.24
CA ALA A 347 -27.48 14.06 -11.17
C ALA A 347 -26.02 13.94 -10.73
N ASN A 348 -25.40 12.84 -11.15
CA ASN A 348 -23.94 12.72 -11.21
C ASN A 348 -23.45 13.21 -12.58
N VAL A 349 -22.17 13.53 -12.74
CA VAL A 349 -21.68 14.03 -14.02
C VAL A 349 -21.23 12.87 -14.92
N VAL A 350 -20.22 12.12 -14.51
CA VAL A 350 -19.72 10.93 -15.21
C VAL A 350 -19.83 9.71 -14.30
N VAL A 351 -20.49 8.65 -14.77
CA VAL A 351 -20.61 7.38 -14.04
C VAL A 351 -19.92 6.27 -14.81
N VAL A 352 -18.98 5.59 -14.18
CA VAL A 352 -18.35 4.36 -14.68
C VAL A 352 -19.00 3.19 -13.96
N SER A 353 -19.95 2.54 -14.63
CA SER A 353 -20.79 1.49 -14.05
C SER A 353 -20.36 0.08 -14.42
N LEU A 354 -19.63 -0.09 -15.52
CA LEU A 354 -19.12 -1.38 -16.01
C LEU A 354 -17.75 -1.24 -16.71
N GLY A 355 -16.89 -2.24 -16.54
CA GLY A 355 -15.63 -2.42 -17.26
C GLY A 355 -14.54 -1.40 -16.94
N MET A 356 -13.84 -0.94 -17.98
CA MET A 356 -12.66 -0.08 -17.88
C MET A 356 -12.90 1.30 -18.47
N ALA A 357 -12.49 2.35 -17.75
CA ALA A 357 -12.54 3.73 -18.23
C ALA A 357 -11.17 4.42 -18.26
N GLU A 358 -10.91 5.24 -19.27
CA GLU A 358 -9.81 6.21 -19.29
C GLU A 358 -10.37 7.62 -19.42
N ILE A 359 -10.19 8.45 -18.39
CA ILE A 359 -10.65 9.84 -18.40
C ILE A 359 -9.42 10.73 -18.26
N SER A 360 -9.10 11.53 -19.27
CA SER A 360 -7.87 12.34 -19.25
C SER A 360 -8.05 13.75 -19.77
N GLY A 361 -7.48 14.74 -19.06
CA GLY A 361 -7.52 16.14 -19.49
C GLY A 361 -8.94 16.73 -19.48
N CYS A 362 -9.89 16.11 -18.76
CA CYS A 362 -11.28 16.56 -18.72
C CYS A 362 -11.56 17.50 -17.55
N VAL A 363 -12.53 18.38 -17.72
CA VAL A 363 -13.16 19.12 -16.61
C VAL A 363 -14.52 18.50 -16.34
N VAL A 364 -14.81 18.16 -15.09
CA VAL A 364 -16.05 17.49 -14.68
C VAL A 364 -16.70 18.27 -13.55
N ARG A 365 -17.90 18.84 -13.80
CA ARG A 365 -18.52 19.78 -12.87
C ARG A 365 -20.05 19.77 -12.85
N GLY A 366 -20.60 20.34 -11.79
CA GLY A 366 -22.02 20.68 -11.67
C GLY A 366 -22.93 19.54 -11.21
N GLY A 367 -22.38 18.43 -10.70
CA GLY A 367 -23.20 17.37 -10.12
C GLY A 367 -24.12 17.92 -9.02
N VAL A 368 -25.39 17.51 -8.98
CA VAL A 368 -26.38 18.01 -8.02
C VAL A 368 -26.87 16.87 -7.12
N ARG A 369 -26.80 17.10 -5.81
CA ARG A 369 -27.19 16.14 -4.77
C ARG A 369 -28.64 16.31 -4.34
N ASP A 370 -29.38 15.21 -4.31
CA ASP A 370 -30.63 15.08 -3.57
C ASP A 370 -30.37 14.49 -2.18
N GLU A 371 -30.56 15.30 -1.14
CA GLU A 371 -30.32 14.85 0.23
C GLU A 371 -31.36 13.84 0.74
N LYS A 372 -32.59 13.90 0.24
CA LYS A 372 -33.67 13.01 0.69
C LYS A 372 -33.50 11.63 0.09
N ARG A 373 -33.17 11.56 -1.21
CA ARG A 373 -32.96 10.30 -1.94
C ARG A 373 -31.54 9.75 -1.82
N LYS A 374 -30.60 10.52 -1.27
CA LYS A 374 -29.17 10.19 -1.21
C LYS A 374 -28.61 9.84 -2.59
N PHE A 375 -29.01 10.62 -3.59
CA PHE A 375 -28.71 10.40 -5.00
C PHE A 375 -28.09 11.65 -5.65
N GLY A 376 -27.19 11.44 -6.62
CA GLY A 376 -26.54 12.51 -7.37
C GLY A 376 -25.41 13.21 -6.61
N GLY A 377 -24.82 14.22 -7.26
CA GLY A 377 -23.83 15.12 -6.70
C GLY A 377 -22.37 14.76 -6.99
N VAL A 378 -22.08 13.60 -7.56
CA VAL A 378 -20.69 13.20 -7.84
C VAL A 378 -20.22 13.74 -9.19
N GLY A 379 -18.97 14.22 -9.25
CA GLY A 379 -18.27 14.50 -10.51
C GLY A 379 -18.01 13.23 -11.31
N ILE A 380 -16.98 12.45 -10.94
CA ILE A 380 -16.68 11.15 -11.55
C ILE A 380 -16.96 10.03 -10.54
N TRP A 381 -17.83 9.08 -10.87
CA TRP A 381 -18.17 7.95 -10.00
C TRP A 381 -17.73 6.61 -10.60
N PHE A 382 -16.75 5.95 -9.98
CA PHE A 382 -16.46 4.54 -10.22
C PHE A 382 -17.26 3.68 -9.23
N THR A 383 -18.06 2.75 -9.75
CA THR A 383 -18.89 1.84 -8.93
C THR A 383 -18.67 0.37 -9.30
N ASN A 384 -19.30 -0.55 -8.56
CA ASN A 384 -19.23 -1.99 -8.78
C ASN A 384 -17.78 -2.51 -8.81
N ALA A 385 -17.43 -3.32 -9.82
CA ALA A 385 -16.10 -3.90 -10.02
C ALA A 385 -15.28 -3.17 -11.10
N THR A 386 -15.54 -1.88 -11.28
CA THR A 386 -14.91 -1.10 -12.35
C THR A 386 -13.44 -0.81 -12.10
N ARG A 387 -12.70 -0.61 -13.19
CA ARG A 387 -11.30 -0.21 -13.19
C ARG A 387 -11.10 0.94 -14.16
N GLY A 388 -9.95 1.59 -14.09
CA GLY A 388 -9.66 2.65 -15.03
C GLY A 388 -8.57 3.58 -14.59
N THR A 389 -8.38 4.64 -15.37
CA THR A 389 -7.49 5.73 -15.03
C THR A 389 -8.22 7.07 -15.15
N VAL A 390 -7.94 7.97 -14.21
CA VAL A 390 -8.31 9.39 -14.29
C VAL A 390 -7.02 10.19 -14.21
N ARG A 391 -6.70 10.97 -15.24
CA ARG A 391 -5.41 11.66 -15.37
C ARG A 391 -5.53 13.12 -15.75
N GLY A 392 -4.93 14.01 -14.96
CA GLY A 392 -4.87 15.44 -15.30
C GLY A 392 -6.26 16.07 -15.43
N CYS A 393 -7.28 15.51 -14.77
CA CYS A 393 -8.64 16.03 -14.80
C CYS A 393 -8.86 17.04 -13.68
N VAL A 394 -9.84 17.92 -13.88
CA VAL A 394 -10.32 18.86 -12.86
C VAL A 394 -11.76 18.52 -12.50
N CYS A 395 -11.99 18.05 -11.27
CA CYS A 395 -13.32 17.74 -10.76
C CYS A 395 -13.75 18.81 -9.75
N ARG A 396 -14.67 19.69 -10.14
CA ARG A 396 -15.02 20.86 -9.32
C ARG A 396 -16.50 21.19 -9.26
N ASP A 397 -16.88 21.95 -8.24
CA ASP A 397 -18.23 22.49 -8.08
C ASP A 397 -19.31 21.40 -8.09
N ASN A 398 -19.00 20.23 -7.53
CA ASN A 398 -19.94 19.11 -7.46
C ASN A 398 -20.63 19.07 -6.09
N GLY A 399 -21.90 18.70 -6.09
CA GLY A 399 -22.78 18.65 -4.93
C GLY A 399 -22.45 17.59 -3.89
N LEU A 400 -21.48 16.71 -4.16
CA LEU A 400 -20.95 15.68 -3.28
C LEU A 400 -19.42 15.63 -3.38
N SER A 401 -18.86 14.59 -4.00
CA SER A 401 -17.41 14.41 -4.17
C SER A 401 -16.96 14.70 -5.60
N GLY A 402 -15.73 15.18 -5.77
CA GLY A 402 -15.13 15.38 -7.09
C GLY A 402 -14.93 14.04 -7.82
N ILE A 403 -14.26 13.10 -7.17
CA ILE A 403 -14.12 11.70 -7.64
C ILE A 403 -14.58 10.77 -6.52
N HIS A 404 -15.51 9.87 -6.82
CA HIS A 404 -16.05 8.90 -5.87
C HIS A 404 -15.77 7.47 -6.36
N ILE A 405 -15.33 6.60 -5.45
CA ILE A 405 -15.05 5.19 -5.71
C ILE A 405 -15.82 4.37 -4.68
N SER A 406 -16.71 3.48 -5.14
CA SER A 406 -17.51 2.59 -4.31
C SER A 406 -17.50 1.14 -4.83
N GLY A 407 -18.16 0.22 -4.14
CA GLY A 407 -18.14 -1.20 -4.48
C GLY A 407 -16.78 -1.82 -4.19
N ILE A 408 -16.24 -2.50 -5.20
CA ILE A 408 -14.89 -3.08 -5.22
C ILE A 408 -14.04 -2.44 -6.32
N ALA A 409 -14.40 -1.23 -6.76
CA ALA A 409 -13.72 -0.54 -7.84
C ALA A 409 -12.28 -0.19 -7.47
N GLN A 410 -11.38 -0.22 -8.47
CA GLN A 410 -9.94 -0.02 -8.27
C GLN A 410 -9.31 0.86 -9.37
N PRO A 411 -9.64 2.15 -9.45
CA PRO A 411 -9.04 3.05 -10.43
C PRO A 411 -7.64 3.54 -10.01
N LEU A 412 -6.86 4.02 -10.99
CA LEU A 412 -5.68 4.86 -10.80
C LEU A 412 -6.07 6.33 -11.03
N LEU A 413 -5.93 7.15 -10.00
CA LEU A 413 -6.13 8.59 -10.05
C LEU A 413 -4.77 9.27 -9.98
N GLU A 414 -4.36 9.95 -11.05
CA GLU A 414 -3.04 10.55 -11.16
C GLU A 414 -3.09 12.00 -11.63
N GLY A 415 -2.49 12.91 -10.86
CA GLY A 415 -2.34 14.30 -11.28
C GLY A 415 -3.65 15.08 -11.41
N ASN A 416 -4.72 14.66 -10.73
CA ASN A 416 -6.02 15.32 -10.81
C ASN A 416 -6.15 16.45 -9.77
N THR A 417 -6.98 17.43 -10.07
CA THR A 417 -7.37 18.49 -9.14
C THR A 417 -8.84 18.33 -8.77
N CYS A 418 -9.13 18.14 -7.48
CA CYS A 418 -10.49 18.12 -6.96
C CYS A 418 -10.72 19.32 -6.04
N GLU A 419 -11.55 20.27 -6.46
CA GLU A 419 -11.73 21.54 -5.75
C GLU A 419 -13.18 22.02 -5.66
N ASN A 420 -13.51 22.77 -4.60
CA ASN A 420 -14.84 23.36 -4.41
C ASN A 420 -16.01 22.36 -4.45
N ASN A 421 -15.76 21.10 -4.10
CA ASN A 421 -16.83 20.10 -3.98
C ASN A 421 -17.48 20.21 -2.59
N LYS A 422 -18.78 19.97 -2.48
CA LYS A 422 -19.51 20.14 -1.21
C LYS A 422 -19.09 19.16 -0.11
N GLU A 423 -18.56 17.99 -0.46
CA GLU A 423 -17.99 17.02 0.48
C GLU A 423 -16.48 16.84 0.27
N SER A 424 -16.03 15.68 -0.20
CA SER A 424 -14.60 15.35 -0.33
C SER A 424 -14.09 15.58 -1.75
N GLY A 425 -12.81 15.94 -1.90
CA GLY A 425 -12.18 15.97 -3.22
C GLY A 425 -12.17 14.58 -3.89
N ILE A 426 -11.65 13.58 -3.16
CA ILE A 426 -11.68 12.17 -3.54
C ILE A 426 -12.31 11.36 -2.40
N ALA A 427 -13.23 10.45 -2.70
CA ALA A 427 -13.90 9.62 -1.71
C ALA A 427 -13.83 8.13 -2.07
N TYR A 428 -13.34 7.31 -1.13
CA TYR A 428 -13.36 5.85 -1.19
C TYR A 428 -14.38 5.31 -0.20
N TRP A 429 -15.31 4.48 -0.67
CA TRP A 429 -16.40 3.90 0.10
C TRP A 429 -16.43 2.38 -0.03
N GLU A 430 -17.18 1.74 0.89
CA GLU A 430 -17.40 0.29 0.88
C GLU A 430 -16.08 -0.50 0.87
N SER A 431 -15.81 -1.31 -0.16
CA SER A 431 -14.57 -2.10 -0.30
C SER A 431 -13.68 -1.56 -1.42
N ALA A 432 -13.83 -0.28 -1.75
CA ALA A 432 -13.07 0.36 -2.82
C ALA A 432 -11.56 0.32 -2.54
N GLY A 433 -10.79 0.21 -3.63
CA GLY A 433 -9.34 0.25 -3.60
C GLY A 433 -8.80 1.07 -4.76
N GLY A 434 -7.58 0.76 -5.19
CA GLY A 434 -6.89 1.50 -6.24
C GLY A 434 -5.85 2.46 -5.68
N THR A 435 -5.39 3.38 -6.53
CA THR A 435 -4.28 4.28 -6.20
C THR A 435 -4.66 5.70 -6.53
N ALA A 436 -4.53 6.61 -5.57
CA ALA A 436 -4.52 8.04 -5.81
C ALA A 436 -3.09 8.54 -5.62
N ARG A 437 -2.45 9.02 -6.70
CA ARG A 437 -1.12 9.60 -6.63
C ARG A 437 -1.04 11.00 -7.23
N GLN A 438 -0.26 11.87 -6.58
CA GLN A 438 0.03 13.22 -7.09
C GLN A 438 -1.22 14.06 -7.38
N ASN A 439 -2.33 13.82 -6.68
CA ASN A 439 -3.54 14.61 -6.83
C ASN A 439 -3.52 15.80 -5.87
N VAL A 440 -4.24 16.86 -6.23
CA VAL A 440 -4.48 18.03 -5.41
C VAL A 440 -5.96 18.05 -5.00
N CYS A 441 -6.24 18.02 -3.71
CA CYS A 441 -7.60 18.13 -3.19
C CYS A 441 -7.70 19.35 -2.27
N ARG A 442 -8.42 20.38 -2.71
CA ARG A 442 -8.45 21.68 -2.00
C ARG A 442 -9.81 22.32 -1.94
N GLN A 443 -10.03 23.15 -0.91
CA GLN A 443 -11.27 23.95 -0.79
C GLN A 443 -12.56 23.11 -0.82
N ASN A 444 -12.49 21.84 -0.42
CA ASN A 444 -13.66 20.98 -0.37
C ASN A 444 -14.38 21.12 0.99
N GLY A 445 -15.70 20.92 0.98
CA GLY A 445 -16.57 21.16 2.13
C GLY A 445 -16.38 20.18 3.29
N TYR A 446 -15.79 19.01 3.06
CA TYR A 446 -15.32 18.08 4.09
C TYR A 446 -13.82 17.84 3.97
N HIS A 447 -13.41 16.75 3.31
CA HIS A 447 -12.03 16.28 3.31
C HIS A 447 -11.33 16.56 1.97
N GLY A 448 -10.00 16.58 1.99
CA GLY A 448 -9.25 16.40 0.74
C GLY A 448 -9.51 15.01 0.18
N ILE A 449 -9.17 13.97 0.95
CA ILE A 449 -9.43 12.57 0.62
C ILE A 449 -10.13 11.88 1.80
N GLY A 450 -11.31 11.30 1.56
CA GLY A 450 -12.05 10.50 2.54
C GLY A 450 -11.96 9.00 2.22
N VAL A 451 -11.64 8.18 3.22
CA VAL A 451 -11.60 6.71 3.13
C VAL A 451 -12.54 6.12 4.18
N GLN A 452 -13.61 5.45 3.71
CA GLN A 452 -14.72 4.98 4.53
C GLN A 452 -14.97 3.48 4.35
N GLY A 453 -15.83 2.92 5.21
CA GLY A 453 -16.21 1.51 5.14
C GLY A 453 -15.04 0.57 5.44
N GLN A 454 -14.74 -0.32 4.50
CA GLN A 454 -13.63 -1.28 4.50
C GLN A 454 -12.59 -0.94 3.41
N ALA A 455 -12.64 0.27 2.84
CA ALA A 455 -11.81 0.67 1.72
C ALA A 455 -10.32 0.66 2.08
N GLN A 456 -9.47 0.32 1.10
CA GLN A 456 -8.01 0.15 1.30
C GLN A 456 -7.18 0.74 0.15
N PRO A 457 -7.24 2.06 -0.10
CA PRO A 457 -6.49 2.68 -1.18
C PRO A 457 -4.99 2.87 -0.85
N LEU A 458 -4.18 3.00 -1.90
CA LEU A 458 -2.84 3.60 -1.82
C LEU A 458 -2.93 5.09 -2.17
N LEU A 459 -2.62 5.95 -1.20
CA LEU A 459 -2.55 7.41 -1.33
C LEU A 459 -1.08 7.83 -1.32
N GLU A 460 -0.54 8.24 -2.46
CA GLU A 460 0.88 8.56 -2.62
C GLU A 460 1.13 9.97 -3.16
N GLY A 461 1.87 10.80 -2.41
CA GLY A 461 2.31 12.09 -2.94
C GLY A 461 1.17 13.08 -3.24
N ASN A 462 -0.01 12.92 -2.62
CA ASN A 462 -1.13 13.83 -2.81
C ASN A 462 -0.98 15.06 -1.91
N THR A 463 -1.55 16.18 -2.36
CA THR A 463 -1.63 17.42 -1.58
C THR A 463 -3.08 17.67 -1.19
N CYS A 464 -3.37 17.71 0.10
CA CYS A 464 -4.69 18.01 0.66
C CYS A 464 -4.62 19.32 1.45
N GLU A 465 -5.18 20.39 0.90
CA GLU A 465 -5.03 21.73 1.49
C GLU A 465 -6.30 22.56 1.53
N ASN A 466 -6.47 23.39 2.55
CA ASN A 466 -7.60 24.31 2.67
C ASN A 466 -8.98 23.63 2.61
N ASN A 467 -9.08 22.37 3.05
CA ASN A 467 -10.38 21.68 3.17
C ASN A 467 -11.02 22.01 4.53
N GLN A 468 -12.35 22.03 4.62
CA GLN A 468 -13.03 22.47 5.85
C GLN A 468 -12.86 21.52 7.04
N GLN A 469 -12.55 20.23 6.80
CA GLN A 469 -12.30 19.23 7.85
C GLN A 469 -10.87 18.67 7.73
N TYR A 470 -10.71 17.35 7.56
CA TYR A 470 -9.40 16.71 7.44
C TYR A 470 -8.75 16.87 6.05
N GLY A 471 -7.41 16.89 6.00
CA GLY A 471 -6.70 16.68 4.73
C GLY A 471 -6.98 15.27 4.18
N ILE A 472 -6.65 14.24 4.97
CA ILE A 472 -7.01 12.85 4.70
C ILE A 472 -7.77 12.28 5.91
N GLY A 473 -8.94 11.69 5.69
CA GLY A 473 -9.75 11.08 6.75
C GLY A 473 -9.94 9.58 6.54
N TYR A 474 -9.59 8.76 7.54
CA TYR A 474 -9.89 7.34 7.61
C TYR A 474 -11.00 7.08 8.62
N PHE A 475 -12.03 6.33 8.22
CA PHE A 475 -13.24 6.08 9.00
C PHE A 475 -13.63 4.59 9.01
N ASN A 476 -14.58 4.24 9.88
CA ASN A 476 -15.12 2.88 10.04
C ASN A 476 -14.02 1.84 10.29
N SER A 477 -13.85 0.83 9.43
CA SER A 477 -12.75 -0.14 9.53
C SER A 477 -11.83 -0.06 8.30
N SER A 478 -11.74 1.13 7.70
CA SER A 478 -10.87 1.37 6.56
C SER A 478 -9.41 1.09 6.89
N ARG A 479 -8.68 0.71 5.85
CA ARG A 479 -7.23 0.51 5.88
C ARG A 479 -6.61 1.23 4.68
N GLY A 480 -5.42 0.82 4.29
CA GLY A 480 -4.69 1.37 3.17
C GLY A 480 -3.41 2.04 3.62
N VAL A 481 -2.73 2.66 2.66
CA VAL A 481 -1.43 3.27 2.86
C VAL A 481 -1.53 4.72 2.42
N ALA A 482 -1.21 5.65 3.32
CA ALA A 482 -0.92 7.04 2.97
C ALA A 482 0.57 7.26 3.10
N ARG A 483 1.27 7.48 1.97
CA ARG A 483 2.69 7.79 1.98
C ARG A 483 3.04 9.07 1.25
N GLN A 484 3.98 9.82 1.82
CA GLN A 484 4.53 11.04 1.21
C GLN A 484 3.48 12.09 0.83
N ASN A 485 2.32 12.10 1.50
CA ASN A 485 1.28 13.10 1.25
C ASN A 485 1.56 14.38 2.07
N VAL A 486 1.08 15.50 1.57
CA VAL A 486 1.13 16.80 2.24
C VAL A 486 -0.28 17.20 2.64
N CYS A 487 -0.53 17.36 3.94
CA CYS A 487 -1.82 17.81 4.48
C CYS A 487 -1.63 19.12 5.22
N ARG A 488 -2.14 20.23 4.68
CA ARG A 488 -1.90 21.56 5.26
C ARG A 488 -3.08 22.49 5.25
N GLN A 489 -3.13 23.42 6.21
CA GLN A 489 -4.15 24.46 6.26
C GLN A 489 -5.59 23.90 6.27
N ASN A 490 -5.78 22.68 6.75
CA ASN A 490 -7.12 22.08 6.82
C ASN A 490 -7.82 22.52 8.12
N GLY A 491 -9.15 22.55 8.06
CA GLY A 491 -10.01 23.09 9.12
C GLY A 491 -10.07 22.24 10.39
N TYR A 492 -9.68 20.96 10.32
CA TYR A 492 -9.41 20.09 11.48
C TYR A 492 -7.96 19.60 11.44
N HIS A 493 -7.74 18.27 11.43
CA HIS A 493 -6.43 17.65 11.37
C HIS A 493 -5.85 17.55 9.95
N GLY A 494 -4.53 17.40 9.86
CA GLY A 494 -3.90 16.99 8.60
C GLY A 494 -4.38 15.60 8.17
N ILE A 495 -4.19 14.60 9.02
CA ILE A 495 -4.71 13.24 8.84
C ILE A 495 -5.51 12.81 10.06
N GLY A 496 -6.77 12.44 9.88
CA GLY A 496 -7.64 11.91 10.94
C GLY A 496 -7.90 10.42 10.77
N VAL A 497 -7.73 9.64 11.84
CA VAL A 497 -8.00 8.19 11.88
C VAL A 497 -9.05 7.92 12.96
N ASN A 498 -10.21 7.43 12.55
CA ASN A 498 -11.41 7.34 13.38
C ASN A 498 -11.94 5.91 13.49
N ALA A 499 -12.83 5.69 14.46
CA ALA A 499 -13.52 4.43 14.71
C ALA A 499 -12.56 3.24 14.91
N GLN A 500 -12.54 2.28 13.98
CA GLN A 500 -11.71 1.07 13.99
C GLN A 500 -10.71 1.08 12.83
N ALA A 501 -10.45 2.23 12.21
CA ALA A 501 -9.57 2.33 11.06
C ALA A 501 -8.12 2.05 11.46
N GLN A 502 -7.37 1.42 10.54
CA GLN A 502 -5.99 0.97 10.79
C GLN A 502 -5.08 1.22 9.56
N PRO A 503 -4.83 2.48 9.18
CA PRO A 503 -3.97 2.80 8.05
C PRO A 503 -2.48 2.71 8.39
N LEU A 504 -1.66 2.58 7.34
CA LEU A 504 -0.23 2.82 7.38
C LEU A 504 0.04 4.26 6.89
N LEU A 505 0.51 5.12 7.78
CA LEU A 505 0.90 6.51 7.50
C LEU A 505 2.42 6.59 7.46
N GLU A 506 3.03 6.77 6.28
CA GLU A 506 4.48 6.78 6.11
C GLU A 506 5.00 8.07 5.46
N GLY A 507 5.88 8.80 6.13
CA GLY A 507 6.59 9.91 5.48
C GLY A 507 5.68 11.07 5.05
N ASN A 508 4.49 11.21 5.64
CA ASN A 508 3.58 12.31 5.34
C ASN A 508 4.01 13.57 6.09
N THR A 509 3.66 14.72 5.52
CA THR A 509 3.86 16.04 6.14
C THR A 509 2.50 16.64 6.48
N CYS A 510 2.26 16.88 7.77
CA CYS A 510 1.06 17.54 8.28
C CYS A 510 1.42 18.87 8.92
N GLU A 511 1.06 19.98 8.27
CA GLU A 511 1.49 21.30 8.70
C GLU A 511 0.41 22.37 8.68
N ASN A 512 0.47 23.33 9.61
CA ASN A 512 -0.42 24.49 9.63
C ASN A 512 -1.91 24.12 9.67
N ASN A 513 -2.28 22.96 10.23
CA ASN A 513 -3.68 22.57 10.38
C ASN A 513 -4.29 23.18 11.65
N LYS A 514 -5.61 23.41 11.65
CA LYS A 514 -6.32 24.08 12.75
C LYS A 514 -6.41 23.24 14.03
N GLU A 515 -6.18 21.93 13.93
CA GLU A 515 -6.05 21.04 15.08
C GLU A 515 -4.71 20.32 15.03
N SER A 516 -4.63 19.03 15.34
CA SER A 516 -3.38 18.26 15.30
C SER A 516 -2.92 17.89 13.89
N GLY A 517 -1.62 17.61 13.71
CA GLY A 517 -1.08 17.13 12.44
C GLY A 517 -1.65 15.77 12.03
N ILE A 518 -1.55 14.79 12.93
CA ILE A 518 -2.21 13.48 12.83
C ILE A 518 -3.05 13.26 14.09
N ALA A 519 -4.25 12.68 13.95
CA ALA A 519 -5.08 12.36 15.10
C ALA A 519 -5.69 10.97 15.01
N TYR A 520 -5.70 10.25 16.13
CA TYR A 520 -6.34 8.95 16.31
C TYR A 520 -7.46 9.05 17.35
N PHE A 521 -8.65 8.59 17.01
CA PHE A 521 -9.82 8.63 17.90
C PHE A 521 -10.53 7.28 18.01
N HIS A 522 -11.39 7.14 19.02
CA HIS A 522 -12.14 5.91 19.30
C HIS A 522 -11.18 4.74 19.49
N SER A 523 -11.33 3.61 18.80
CA SER A 523 -10.39 2.47 18.89
C SER A 523 -9.45 2.42 17.68
N ALA A 524 -9.17 3.56 17.06
CA ALA A 524 -8.30 3.64 15.90
C ALA A 524 -6.90 3.09 16.20
N GLY A 525 -6.29 2.45 15.20
CA GLY A 525 -4.96 1.87 15.28
C GLY A 525 -4.18 2.06 14.00
N GLY A 526 -3.24 1.16 13.72
CA GLY A 526 -2.34 1.24 12.58
C GLY A 526 -0.98 1.83 12.96
N THR A 527 -0.23 2.29 11.96
CA THR A 527 1.15 2.72 12.15
C THR A 527 1.36 4.09 11.53
N ALA A 528 1.87 5.04 12.31
CA ALA A 528 2.43 6.28 11.80
C ALA A 528 3.96 6.21 11.92
N ARG A 529 4.67 6.15 10.80
CA ARG A 529 6.13 6.14 10.76
C ARG A 529 6.74 7.25 9.93
N ASN A 530 7.83 7.83 10.44
CA ASN A 530 8.63 8.84 9.74
C ASN A 530 7.83 10.05 9.24
N ASN A 531 6.68 10.37 9.86
CA ASN A 531 5.87 11.52 9.48
C ASN A 531 6.43 12.80 10.13
N THR A 532 6.17 13.94 9.50
CA THR A 532 6.50 15.27 10.04
C THR A 532 5.21 16.01 10.36
N CYS A 533 5.00 16.34 11.63
CA CYS A 533 3.88 17.14 12.10
C CYS A 533 4.41 18.46 12.67
N ARG A 534 4.15 19.59 11.99
CA ARG A 534 4.71 20.88 12.41
C ARG A 534 3.76 22.07 12.30
N ASN A 535 3.97 23.09 13.13
CA ASN A 535 3.19 24.34 13.06
C ASN A 535 1.67 24.12 13.14
N ASN A 536 1.22 23.03 13.77
CA ASN A 536 -0.20 22.77 13.94
C ASN A 536 -0.72 23.51 15.18
N GLN A 537 -1.99 23.90 15.13
CA GLN A 537 -2.63 24.74 16.15
C GLN A 537 -3.01 23.96 17.42
N SER A 538 -2.96 22.62 17.38
CA SER A 538 -3.00 21.74 18.56
C SER A 538 -1.68 20.96 18.67
N ASP A 539 -1.71 19.64 18.55
CA ASP A 539 -0.57 18.75 18.79
C ASP A 539 0.07 18.29 17.47
N GLY A 540 1.30 17.79 17.52
CA GLY A 540 1.87 17.08 16.37
C GLY A 540 1.06 15.82 16.05
N ILE A 541 0.91 14.94 17.04
CA ILE A 541 0.08 13.74 16.99
C ILE A 541 -0.83 13.68 18.22
N GLY A 542 -2.15 13.65 18.02
CA GLY A 542 -3.16 13.51 19.09
C GLY A 542 -3.78 12.12 19.13
N LEU A 543 -4.02 11.57 20.33
CA LEU A 543 -4.59 10.24 20.55
C LEU A 543 -5.70 10.30 21.59
N GLY A 544 -6.91 9.88 21.23
CA GLY A 544 -8.09 9.89 22.10
C GLY A 544 -8.83 8.57 22.15
N GLY A 545 -9.79 8.47 23.08
CA GLY A 545 -10.59 7.27 23.29
C GLY A 545 -9.73 6.08 23.73
N GLU A 546 -9.83 4.97 23.01
CA GLU A 546 -9.08 3.73 23.23
C GLU A 546 -8.07 3.47 22.09
N ALA A 547 -7.59 4.52 21.43
CA ALA A 547 -6.68 4.40 20.29
C ALA A 547 -5.37 3.72 20.68
N LYS A 548 -4.85 2.84 19.81
CA LYS A 548 -3.61 2.06 20.05
C LYS A 548 -2.69 1.99 18.82
N PRO A 549 -2.25 3.12 18.25
CA PRO A 549 -1.34 3.13 17.11
C PRO A 549 0.10 2.80 17.51
N VAL A 550 0.90 2.45 16.52
CA VAL A 550 2.37 2.41 16.59
C VAL A 550 2.90 3.70 16.00
N LEU A 551 3.59 4.51 16.80
CA LEU A 551 4.22 5.77 16.38
C LEU A 551 5.74 5.58 16.33
N GLU A 552 6.34 5.54 15.14
CA GLU A 552 7.77 5.26 14.97
C GLU A 552 8.50 6.37 14.21
N GLY A 553 9.55 6.96 14.80
CA GLY A 553 10.42 7.87 14.04
C GLY A 553 9.76 9.16 13.55
N ASN A 554 8.61 9.55 14.11
CA ASN A 554 7.91 10.76 13.71
C ASN A 554 8.59 12.00 14.31
N ARG A 555 8.51 13.11 13.58
CA ARG A 555 9.02 14.42 14.01
C ARG A 555 7.83 15.34 14.29
N CYS A 556 7.64 15.71 15.54
CA CYS A 556 6.56 16.58 16.01
C CYS A 556 7.17 17.88 16.55
N MET A 557 7.14 18.94 15.77
CA MET A 557 7.86 20.18 16.08
C MET A 557 7.05 21.45 15.91
N GLU A 558 7.34 22.49 16.69
CA GLU A 558 6.73 23.82 16.50
C GLU A 558 5.20 23.80 16.59
N ASN A 559 4.59 22.86 17.32
CA ASN A 559 3.13 22.82 17.50
C ASN A 559 2.72 23.67 18.71
N ARG A 560 1.52 24.26 18.67
CA ARG A 560 1.00 25.12 19.74
C ARG A 560 0.69 24.41 21.06
N ARG A 561 0.58 23.08 21.02
CA ARG A 561 0.47 22.25 22.22
C ARG A 561 1.63 21.26 22.30
N HIS A 562 1.36 19.97 22.28
CA HIS A 562 2.36 18.94 22.52
C HIS A 562 2.92 18.39 21.21
N GLY A 563 4.08 17.75 21.28
CA GLY A 563 4.56 16.94 20.15
C GLY A 563 3.64 15.72 19.94
N VAL A 564 3.50 14.89 20.97
CA VAL A 564 2.53 13.78 21.02
C VAL A 564 1.65 13.93 22.26
N CYS A 565 0.33 13.79 22.11
CA CYS A 565 -0.64 13.93 23.18
C CYS A 565 -1.57 12.72 23.27
N TYR A 566 -1.62 12.06 24.42
CA TYR A 566 -2.66 11.09 24.78
C TYR A 566 -3.70 11.82 25.65
N PHE A 567 -4.90 12.06 25.09
CA PHE A 567 -5.92 12.93 25.67
C PHE A 567 -6.50 12.40 26.99
N SER A 568 -6.87 13.35 27.86
CA SER A 568 -7.36 13.12 29.22
C SER A 568 -8.66 12.30 29.34
N GLU A 569 -9.51 12.33 28.32
CA GLU A 569 -10.80 11.62 28.37
C GLU A 569 -10.69 10.14 27.94
N GLY A 570 -9.47 9.64 27.70
CA GLY A 570 -9.22 8.33 27.08
C GLY A 570 -8.40 7.34 27.90
N LYS A 571 -8.42 6.10 27.40
CA LYS A 571 -7.55 4.96 27.75
C LYS A 571 -6.58 4.66 26.61
N ALA A 572 -6.17 5.69 25.87
CA ALA A 572 -5.29 5.54 24.72
C ALA A 572 -3.98 4.85 25.14
N SER A 573 -3.45 4.01 24.26
CA SER A 573 -2.18 3.31 24.49
C SER A 573 -1.44 3.11 23.17
N GLY A 574 -0.77 1.98 22.99
CA GLY A 574 0.13 1.75 21.87
C GLY A 574 1.57 2.13 22.21
N THR A 575 2.38 2.29 21.17
CA THR A 575 3.83 2.51 21.29
C THR A 575 4.23 3.82 20.64
N ALA A 576 5.14 4.55 21.29
CA ALA A 576 5.86 5.65 20.69
C ALA A 576 7.35 5.34 20.77
N VAL A 577 7.96 5.05 19.63
CA VAL A 577 9.35 4.60 19.53
C VAL A 577 10.16 5.57 18.67
N ARG A 578 11.29 6.04 19.20
CA ARG A 578 12.27 6.86 18.45
C ARG A 578 11.66 8.13 17.82
N ASN A 579 10.61 8.70 18.41
CA ASN A 579 10.03 9.95 17.93
C ASN A 579 10.83 11.16 18.45
N ILE A 580 10.82 12.25 17.69
CA ILE A 580 11.45 13.52 18.05
C ILE A 580 10.33 14.53 18.29
N CYS A 581 10.22 15.03 19.51
CA CYS A 581 9.27 16.07 19.90
C CYS A 581 10.04 17.32 20.35
N SER A 582 10.07 18.35 19.50
CA SER A 582 10.95 19.50 19.73
C SER A 582 10.31 20.85 19.48
N GLN A 583 10.66 21.87 20.27
CA GLN A 583 10.20 23.25 20.04
C GLN A 583 8.67 23.40 20.05
N ASN A 584 7.95 22.55 20.79
CA ASN A 584 6.51 22.69 20.96
C ASN A 584 6.21 23.68 22.11
N GLU A 585 5.10 24.41 22.03
CA GLU A 585 4.70 25.42 23.03
C GLU A 585 4.21 24.80 24.35
N ALA A 586 3.96 23.49 24.39
CA ALA A 586 3.71 22.73 25.61
C ALA A 586 4.77 21.63 25.81
N SER A 587 4.41 20.46 26.33
CA SER A 587 5.35 19.34 26.55
C SER A 587 5.72 18.59 25.27
N GLY A 588 6.86 17.92 25.23
CA GLY A 588 7.23 17.05 24.10
C GLY A 588 6.24 15.90 23.92
N ILE A 589 6.04 15.09 24.96
CA ILE A 589 5.00 14.06 25.02
C ILE A 589 4.14 14.29 26.26
N ALA A 590 2.82 14.35 26.10
CA ALA A 590 1.86 14.43 27.21
C ALA A 590 0.99 13.18 27.26
N VAL A 591 0.86 12.60 28.46
CA VAL A 591 0.06 11.40 28.74
C VAL A 591 -0.95 11.76 29.83
N GLY A 592 -2.22 11.93 29.46
CA GLY A 592 -3.31 12.27 30.37
C GLY A 592 -4.30 11.12 30.62
N GLY A 593 -5.30 11.37 31.45
CA GLY A 593 -6.44 10.48 31.62
C GLY A 593 -6.09 9.16 32.28
N GLN A 594 -6.49 8.06 31.64
CA GLN A 594 -6.13 6.70 32.02
C GLN A 594 -5.23 6.05 30.95
N ALA A 595 -4.53 6.87 30.15
CA ALA A 595 -3.67 6.38 29.10
C ALA A 595 -2.47 5.60 29.66
N GLN A 596 -2.06 4.55 28.93
CA GLN A 596 -0.97 3.65 29.33
C GLN A 596 -0.05 3.29 28.14
N PRO A 597 0.68 4.26 27.56
CA PRO A 597 1.56 4.01 26.43
C PRO A 597 2.91 3.39 26.84
N GLN A 598 3.57 2.80 25.84
CA GLN A 598 4.99 2.45 25.90
C GLN A 598 5.80 3.50 25.12
N LEU A 599 6.58 4.31 25.83
CA LEU A 599 7.44 5.35 25.28
C LEU A 599 8.90 4.87 25.31
N GLU A 600 9.48 4.58 24.14
CA GLU A 600 10.84 4.04 24.05
C GLU A 600 11.76 4.84 23.13
N GLY A 601 12.91 5.28 23.64
CA GLY A 601 13.94 5.91 22.81
C GLY A 601 13.52 7.25 22.19
N ASN A 602 12.49 7.92 22.71
CA ASN A 602 12.03 9.21 22.18
C ASN A 602 12.94 10.34 22.64
N THR A 603 13.08 11.37 21.81
CA THR A 603 13.81 12.60 22.14
C THR A 603 12.82 13.73 22.30
N CYS A 604 12.76 14.33 23.48
CA CYS A 604 11.93 15.49 23.80
C CYS A 604 12.83 16.67 24.19
N GLU A 605 12.96 17.66 23.30
CA GLU A 605 13.92 18.74 23.50
C GLU A 605 13.41 20.14 23.15
N ASN A 606 13.91 21.16 23.86
CA ASN A 606 13.59 22.56 23.58
C ASN A 606 12.08 22.86 23.59
N ASN A 607 11.28 22.10 24.32
CA ASN A 607 9.86 22.37 24.48
C ASN A 607 9.65 23.39 25.62
N THR A 608 8.61 24.23 25.53
CA THR A 608 8.37 25.29 26.54
C THR A 608 8.02 24.73 27.92
N TYR A 609 7.39 23.55 27.98
CA TYR A 609 7.07 22.84 29.23
C TYR A 609 8.03 21.67 29.49
N SER A 610 7.53 20.50 29.89
CA SER A 610 8.34 19.33 30.26
C SER A 610 8.65 18.49 29.02
N GLY A 611 9.72 17.68 29.06
CA GLY A 611 10.02 16.74 27.97
C GLY A 611 8.91 15.70 27.82
N ILE A 612 8.65 14.94 28.88
CA ILE A 612 7.51 14.02 29.00
C ILE A 612 6.68 14.41 30.22
N ALA A 613 5.35 14.43 30.11
CA ALA A 613 4.44 14.70 31.22
C ALA A 613 3.40 13.59 31.37
N TYR A 614 3.39 12.91 32.51
CA TYR A 614 2.31 12.02 32.94
C TYR A 614 1.39 12.76 33.91
N LEU A 615 0.11 12.86 33.58
CA LEU A 615 -0.86 13.67 34.31
C LEU A 615 -2.08 12.82 34.72
N GLU A 616 -2.90 13.36 35.61
CA GLU A 616 -4.16 12.73 36.05
C GLU A 616 -3.94 11.30 36.57
N SER A 617 -4.57 10.28 35.99
CA SER A 617 -4.43 8.87 36.40
C SER A 617 -3.60 8.06 35.39
N ALA A 618 -2.73 8.74 34.62
CA ALA A 618 -1.95 8.11 33.56
C ALA A 618 -0.94 7.10 34.12
N GLY A 619 -0.64 6.09 33.33
CA GLY A 619 0.38 5.09 33.62
C GLY A 619 1.17 4.74 32.36
N GLY A 620 1.78 3.55 32.36
CA GLY A 620 2.59 3.08 31.23
C GLY A 620 4.09 3.12 31.53
N VAL A 621 4.90 2.99 30.48
CA VAL A 621 6.35 2.83 30.61
C VAL A 621 7.03 3.90 29.77
N ALA A 622 8.00 4.60 30.36
CA ALA A 622 8.95 5.43 29.67
C ALA A 622 10.35 4.84 29.85
N ARG A 623 10.93 4.32 28.76
CA ARG A 623 12.26 3.71 28.75
C ARG A 623 13.20 4.39 27.76
N GLN A 624 14.45 4.62 28.16
CA GLN A 624 15.52 5.11 27.27
C GLN A 624 15.18 6.43 26.53
N ASN A 625 14.27 7.24 27.07
CA ASN A 625 13.93 8.52 26.47
C ASN A 625 14.96 9.59 26.86
N VAL A 626 15.20 10.54 25.98
CA VAL A 626 16.08 11.70 26.19
C VAL A 626 15.22 12.95 26.32
N CYS A 627 15.23 13.58 27.49
CA CYS A 627 14.50 14.82 27.77
C CYS A 627 15.50 15.92 28.13
N ARG A 628 15.73 16.88 27.22
CA ARG A 628 16.76 17.89 27.43
C ARG A 628 16.35 19.30 27.03
N GLN A 629 16.93 20.29 27.70
CA GLN A 629 16.73 21.71 27.35
C GLN A 629 15.26 22.14 27.35
N ASN A 630 14.39 21.46 28.11
CA ASN A 630 12.99 21.81 28.20
C ASN A 630 12.78 22.93 29.23
N GLY A 631 11.76 23.77 29.01
CA GLY A 631 11.48 24.95 29.81
C GLY A 631 10.95 24.67 31.21
N HIS A 632 10.55 23.43 31.50
CA HIS A 632 10.24 22.94 32.85
C HIS A 632 11.13 21.73 33.18
N HIS A 633 10.56 20.54 33.30
CA HIS A 633 11.22 19.33 33.76
C HIS A 633 11.66 18.44 32.60
N GLY A 634 12.58 17.51 32.85
CA GLY A 634 12.83 16.41 31.91
C GLY A 634 11.58 15.51 31.81
N ILE A 635 11.19 14.93 32.93
CA ILE A 635 9.95 14.15 33.08
C ILE A 635 9.14 14.71 34.25
N GLU A 636 7.87 15.00 34.02
CA GLU A 636 6.90 15.41 35.03
C GLU A 636 5.88 14.30 35.29
N VAL A 637 5.60 14.02 36.56
CA VAL A 637 4.57 13.07 36.99
C VAL A 637 3.65 13.77 37.99
N GLY A 638 2.42 14.07 37.58
CA GLY A 638 1.45 14.82 38.34
C GLY A 638 0.13 14.08 38.58
N GLY A 639 -0.71 14.62 39.46
CA GLY A 639 -2.02 14.06 39.78
C GLY A 639 -1.93 12.78 40.60
N GLN A 640 -2.50 11.70 40.08
CA GLN A 640 -2.48 10.33 40.58
C GLN A 640 -1.65 9.40 39.68
N ALA A 641 -0.84 9.95 38.76
CA ALA A 641 -0.16 9.17 37.74
C ALA A 641 0.87 8.20 38.36
N GLN A 642 0.99 7.02 37.74
CA GLN A 642 1.87 5.94 38.20
C GLN A 642 2.67 5.29 37.05
N PRO A 643 3.56 6.04 36.38
CA PRO A 643 4.39 5.50 35.31
C PRO A 643 5.58 4.69 35.83
N GLN A 644 6.13 3.84 34.97
CA GLN A 644 7.44 3.22 35.17
C GLN A 644 8.48 3.98 34.36
N LEU A 645 9.43 4.61 35.03
CA LEU A 645 10.50 5.39 34.42
C LEU A 645 11.83 4.63 34.52
N GLU A 646 12.31 4.13 33.39
CA GLU A 646 13.51 3.30 33.33
C GLU A 646 14.58 3.84 32.37
N SER A 647 15.81 4.01 32.84
CA SER A 647 16.95 4.34 31.96
C SER A 647 16.75 5.61 31.10
N ASN A 648 15.96 6.57 31.56
CA ASN A 648 15.76 7.83 30.85
C ASN A 648 16.89 8.81 31.18
N THR A 649 17.21 9.68 30.22
CA THR A 649 18.21 10.73 30.34
C THR A 649 17.53 12.09 30.40
N CYS A 650 17.67 12.81 31.51
CA CYS A 650 17.06 14.11 31.75
C CYS A 650 18.14 15.17 32.03
N GLU A 651 18.44 16.01 31.04
CA GLU A 651 19.61 16.89 31.10
C GLU A 651 19.33 18.35 30.74
N ASN A 652 19.95 19.28 31.47
CA ASN A 652 19.90 20.71 31.14
C ASN A 652 18.46 21.27 31.04
N ASN A 653 17.50 20.69 31.77
CA ASN A 653 16.14 21.24 31.84
C ASN A 653 16.13 22.42 32.83
N LYS A 654 15.26 23.41 32.59
CA LYS A 654 15.22 24.64 33.40
C LYS A 654 14.93 24.37 34.88
N GLU A 655 14.11 23.36 35.16
CA GLU A 655 13.71 22.96 36.50
C GLU A 655 14.42 21.65 36.90
N SER A 656 13.68 20.60 37.25
CA SER A 656 14.26 19.32 37.69
C SER A 656 14.37 18.29 36.55
N GLY A 657 15.26 17.31 36.69
CA GLY A 657 15.34 16.16 35.79
C GLY A 657 14.04 15.35 35.78
N ILE A 658 13.64 14.83 36.94
CA ILE A 658 12.34 14.20 37.16
C ILE A 658 11.61 14.90 38.31
N ALA A 659 10.31 15.21 38.17
CA ALA A 659 9.52 15.85 39.21
C ALA A 659 8.17 15.15 39.45
N TYR A 660 7.87 14.89 40.73
CA TYR A 660 6.63 14.28 41.18
C TYR A 660 5.76 15.27 41.96
N PHE A 661 4.48 15.37 41.59
CA PHE A 661 3.50 16.29 42.17
C PHE A 661 2.18 15.60 42.55
N GLY A 662 1.39 16.21 43.43
CA GLY A 662 0.11 15.66 43.86
C GLY A 662 0.30 14.41 44.72
N SER A 663 -0.41 13.33 44.40
CA SER A 663 -0.19 11.99 44.96
C SER A 663 0.30 11.02 43.89
N ALA A 664 1.09 11.54 42.95
CA ALA A 664 1.81 10.75 41.96
C ALA A 664 2.71 9.70 42.63
N GLY A 665 2.81 8.55 41.97
CA GLY A 665 3.63 7.42 42.38
C GLY A 665 4.32 6.79 41.17
N GLY A 666 4.38 5.47 41.14
CA GLY A 666 5.11 4.73 40.11
C GLY A 666 6.58 4.52 40.50
N THR A 667 7.42 4.18 39.52
CA THR A 667 8.83 3.81 39.76
C THR A 667 9.77 4.69 38.97
N ALA A 668 10.95 4.99 39.53
CA ALA A 668 12.05 5.60 38.80
C ALA A 668 13.35 4.85 39.10
N ARG A 669 13.89 4.15 38.10
CA ARG A 669 15.12 3.35 38.21
C ARG A 669 16.05 3.58 37.02
N ASN A 670 17.35 3.56 37.30
CA ASN A 670 18.43 3.68 36.34
C ASN A 670 18.39 4.96 35.48
N ASN A 671 17.65 5.99 35.90
CA ASN A 671 17.58 7.25 35.16
C ASN A 671 18.84 8.09 35.43
N SER A 672 19.26 8.86 34.44
CA SER A 672 20.34 9.85 34.56
C SER A 672 19.75 11.25 34.53
N CYS A 673 19.88 12.00 35.63
CA CYS A 673 19.44 13.39 35.74
C CYS A 673 20.64 14.30 35.98
N ARG A 674 21.03 15.07 34.97
CA ARG A 674 22.26 15.87 35.03
C ARG A 674 22.07 17.34 34.68
N ASN A 675 22.79 18.20 35.38
CA ASN A 675 22.91 19.63 35.03
C ASN A 675 21.55 20.35 34.92
N ASN A 676 20.54 19.90 35.67
CA ASN A 676 19.22 20.56 35.67
C ASN A 676 19.24 21.81 36.57
N GLY A 677 18.40 22.79 36.26
CA GLY A 677 18.40 24.11 36.90
C GLY A 677 17.91 24.11 38.36
N ARG A 678 17.14 23.10 38.76
CA ARG A 678 16.83 22.76 40.15
C ARG A 678 17.39 21.38 40.48
N ASN A 679 16.55 20.35 40.54
CA ASN A 679 16.96 19.11 41.19
C ASN A 679 17.22 17.99 40.19
N GLY A 680 17.99 16.96 40.58
CA GLY A 680 18.02 15.72 39.81
C GLY A 680 16.64 15.07 39.83
N ILE A 681 16.14 14.77 41.03
CA ILE A 681 14.77 14.31 41.29
C ILE A 681 14.13 15.21 42.36
N TYR A 682 12.92 15.68 42.09
CA TYR A 682 12.08 16.43 43.05
C TYR A 682 10.81 15.66 43.37
N VAL A 683 10.49 15.51 44.65
CA VAL A 683 9.27 14.87 45.15
C VAL A 683 8.54 15.84 46.07
N LYS A 684 7.42 16.39 45.59
CA LYS A 684 6.59 17.31 46.38
C LYS A 684 5.81 16.55 47.47
N LYS A 685 5.51 17.24 48.58
CA LYS A 685 4.69 16.70 49.67
C LYS A 685 3.38 16.10 49.14
N GLY A 686 3.16 14.82 49.43
CA GLY A 686 2.01 14.03 48.99
C GLY A 686 2.35 12.95 47.97
N ALA A 687 3.38 13.17 47.14
CA ALA A 687 3.84 12.16 46.19
C ALA A 687 4.62 11.04 46.90
N ARG A 688 4.53 9.83 46.36
CA ARG A 688 5.11 8.61 46.92
C ARG A 688 5.70 7.70 45.83
N PRO A 689 6.68 8.15 45.04
CA PRO A 689 7.34 7.31 44.05
C PRO A 689 8.28 6.29 44.70
N ASP A 690 8.42 5.13 44.07
CA ASP A 690 9.42 4.12 44.40
C ASP A 690 10.71 4.40 43.62
N LEU A 691 11.66 5.02 44.30
CA LEU A 691 12.95 5.42 43.74
C LEU A 691 13.98 4.29 43.93
N GLY A 692 14.43 3.71 42.83
CA GLY A 692 15.60 2.82 42.82
C GLY A 692 16.91 3.57 42.58
N PRO A 693 17.98 2.87 42.16
CA PRO A 693 19.25 3.52 41.87
C PRO A 693 19.08 4.48 40.68
N ASN A 694 19.51 5.73 40.82
CA ASN A 694 19.50 6.75 39.76
C ASN A 694 20.82 7.53 39.80
N ILE A 695 21.29 8.02 38.65
CA ILE A 695 22.51 8.81 38.53
C ILE A 695 22.13 10.29 38.52
N LEU A 696 22.39 10.98 39.62
CA LEU A 696 22.07 12.39 39.81
C LEU A 696 23.39 13.16 39.94
N GLN A 697 23.65 14.13 39.06
CA GLN A 697 24.93 14.84 39.07
C GLN A 697 24.82 16.27 38.52
N GLY A 698 25.44 17.23 39.22
CA GLY A 698 25.59 18.60 38.71
C GLY A 698 24.28 19.42 38.70
N ASN A 699 23.25 19.00 39.44
CA ASN A 699 21.97 19.69 39.51
C ASN A 699 22.06 20.88 40.50
N ARG A 700 21.66 22.08 40.08
CA ARG A 700 21.96 23.33 40.83
C ARG A 700 21.23 23.46 42.18
N GLY A 701 20.02 22.92 42.28
CA GLY A 701 19.15 22.93 43.47
C GLY A 701 19.34 21.71 44.38
N GLY A 702 20.25 20.81 44.06
CA GLY A 702 20.51 19.56 44.79
C GLY A 702 20.10 18.32 44.01
N ASP A 703 20.72 17.17 44.32
CA ASP A 703 20.47 15.96 43.53
C ASP A 703 19.11 15.34 43.81
N LEU A 704 18.73 15.17 45.08
CA LEU A 704 17.41 14.68 45.51
C LEU A 704 16.80 15.62 46.54
N ASN A 705 15.54 16.01 46.33
CA ASN A 705 14.75 16.79 47.29
C ASN A 705 13.35 16.14 47.44
N ALA A 706 13.02 15.73 48.66
CA ALA A 706 11.73 15.15 49.02
C ALA A 706 11.13 15.90 50.22
N GLU A 707 9.95 16.49 50.02
CA GLU A 707 9.21 17.32 51.00
C GLU A 707 8.27 16.54 51.94
#